data_AF-A0A195EYV6-F1
#
_entry.id   AF-A0A195EYV6-F1
#
_cell.length_a   1.000
_cell.length_b   1.000
_cell.length_c   1.000
_cell.angle_alpha   90.00
_cell.angle_beta   90.00
_cell.angle_gamma   90.00
#
_symmetry.space_group_name_H-M   'P 1'
#
loop_
_entity.id
_entity.type
_entity.pdbx_description
1 polymer ?
#
loop_
_entity_poly.entity_id
_entity_poly.type
_entity_poly.pdbx_seq_one_letter_code
_entity_poly.pdbx_strand_id
1 'polypeptide(L)'
;LKNETCLCCIGLTKANTSTLLNSEYNYNGAERLYCPANAYVGNQPIDRQDSSLRLRQLRSEMIRVVAIQGPALDGYIVTSDDEHQTVSFISHGRDGPLESEAVDPHDMRREFLTGFHGSAGIAIVTIDKAVLWTDGRYHVQANHQLDCNWILMKRGEHDVPTITEWLMQEFQNRSEVRIGANPKLIPAFTWETWEHELANSSVRLIAVHNDLVDLIWQVGRPKYNPHAAYPLTDEYSGKPWQEKVQSIRLEMEYSSVDALVVTALDEIAWLFNIRGYDLPHTPVLRAYAIVTHESLHLYAPRQKILRSVDIHLKIDFCSHANCVKHLVRFKDYVSSLEYSVAPFTVRLLAGCIQRNIQFQSFSQIPPEKRLAKASPIIDLRAEKNKIEVAGMRRSHLKDAMAMCDFLAYMEEQYKLDSEGWDEMQVVRVINEIRYEQDGNRGIAFPTIAGYGPHAAMPHYEPNNLTNIKIGTTSTLMIDSGGQYLDGTTDVTRTLHLGVPTDEQKKAYTRVLIGSIELSSLIFPNDLSADQLDVIARRSLWSSGYDYMHGTGHGIGHFSSVHEFSCKSHNGQRFLKFRDVTLVPYEPKLIKINMLTSPHRRWLNNYNKRIREEVGAELKKNLKMKAFYWMMAKTMTIPETGSYYFPDNSQAMPSTNRQFHTLAIIVAIYHIIKSKRYSNIILSIYYNLFTETRMYQFLLQISQEYATKLGNTSILPNIGQKLQIFFALRNFFKIHIISKINIGYHIIIFRQEKHRNKL
;
A
#
# COMPACT_ATOMS: atom_id res chain seq x y z
N LEU A 1 27.58 27.31 43.22
CA LEU A 1 27.48 25.86 42.89
C LEU A 1 26.22 25.65 42.07
N LYS A 2 26.36 25.86 40.75
CA LYS A 2 25.36 25.58 39.71
C LYS A 2 25.67 24.20 39.15
N ASN A 3 24.66 23.41 38.81
CA ASN A 3 24.77 22.48 37.70
C ASN A 3 23.42 22.37 37.00
N GLU A 4 23.40 22.98 35.81
CA GLU A 4 22.36 22.98 34.80
C GLU A 4 22.43 21.65 34.04
N THR A 5 21.29 20.97 33.86
CA THR A 5 21.11 20.03 32.75
C THR A 5 20.11 20.63 31.78
N CYS A 6 20.66 21.06 30.64
CA CYS A 6 20.03 21.75 29.54
C CYS A 6 19.11 20.79 28.76
N LEU A 7 17.80 20.95 28.89
CA LEU A 7 16.81 20.42 27.95
C LEU A 7 16.69 21.43 26.80
N CYS A 8 17.13 21.01 25.61
CA CYS A 8 16.98 21.78 24.38
C CYS A 8 15.52 21.74 23.93
N CYS A 9 14.68 22.60 24.52
CA CYS A 9 13.35 22.88 24.00
C CYS A 9 13.51 23.78 22.77
N ILE A 10 13.42 23.20 21.58
CA ILE A 10 13.15 23.98 20.37
C ILE A 10 11.72 24.51 20.54
N GLY A 11 11.59 25.82 20.68
CA GLY A 11 10.32 26.51 20.82
C GLY A 11 9.42 26.20 19.64
N LEU A 12 8.45 25.32 19.84
CA LEU A 12 7.25 25.29 19.05
C LEU A 12 6.59 26.65 19.23
N THR A 13 6.58 27.44 18.16
CA THR A 13 5.77 28.64 18.05
C THR A 13 4.36 28.27 18.52
N LYS A 14 3.86 28.98 19.55
CA LYS A 14 2.46 28.91 19.98
C LYS A 14 1.60 29.16 18.75
N ALA A 15 1.13 28.08 18.12
CA ALA A 15 -0.03 28.16 17.25
C ALA A 15 -1.15 28.72 18.13
N ASN A 16 -1.77 29.78 17.64
CA ASN A 16 -2.80 30.52 18.34
C ASN A 16 -3.98 29.56 18.61
N THR A 17 -4.03 28.94 19.78
CA THR A 17 -5.07 27.97 20.18
C THR A 17 -6.44 28.62 20.44
N SER A 18 -6.59 29.90 20.09
CA SER A 18 -7.81 30.68 20.29
C SER A 18 -8.70 30.80 19.04
N THR A 19 -8.29 30.23 17.90
CA THR A 19 -9.10 30.20 16.65
C THR A 19 -9.54 28.81 16.19
N LEU A 20 -9.35 27.75 16.99
CA LEU A 20 -9.87 26.40 16.73
C LEU A 20 -11.26 26.16 17.38
N LEU A 21 -12.01 27.23 17.62
CA LEU A 21 -13.40 27.18 18.04
C LEU A 21 -14.28 27.15 16.78
N ASN A 22 -14.94 26.01 16.57
CA ASN A 22 -15.94 25.72 15.54
C ASN A 22 -15.48 25.82 14.09
N SER A 23 -14.76 24.81 13.57
CA SER A 23 -14.96 24.50 12.15
C SER A 23 -16.37 23.94 12.01
N GLU A 24 -17.32 24.72 11.51
CA GLU A 24 -18.62 24.19 11.12
C GLU A 24 -18.40 23.10 10.07
N TYR A 25 -18.76 21.86 10.39
CA TYR A 25 -18.75 20.79 9.40
C TYR A 25 -19.68 21.16 8.23
N ASN A 26 -19.26 20.82 7.02
CA ASN A 26 -20.06 20.98 5.82
C ASN A 26 -21.06 19.82 5.66
N TYR A 27 -22.20 19.92 6.34
CA TYR A 27 -23.30 18.93 6.27
C TYR A 27 -23.99 18.85 4.90
N ASN A 28 -23.73 19.80 3.99
CA ASN A 28 -24.26 19.83 2.63
C ASN A 28 -23.33 19.18 1.60
N GLY A 29 -22.15 18.71 2.03
CA GLY A 29 -21.17 18.05 1.18
C GLY A 29 -20.46 18.98 0.21
N ALA A 30 -19.59 18.38 -0.61
CA ALA A 30 -18.77 19.11 -1.56
C ALA A 30 -19.61 19.69 -2.72
N GLU A 31 -19.21 20.86 -3.21
CA GLU A 31 -19.78 21.42 -4.44
C GLU A 31 -19.56 20.45 -5.62
N ARG A 32 -20.65 20.12 -6.30
CA ARG A 32 -20.67 19.13 -7.38
C ARG A 32 -20.60 19.83 -8.73
N LEU A 33 -19.79 19.29 -9.64
CA LEU A 33 -19.74 19.80 -11.01
C LEU A 33 -21.13 19.66 -11.67
N TYR A 34 -21.59 20.77 -12.26
CA TYR A 34 -22.83 20.86 -13.03
C TYR A 34 -24.13 20.55 -12.24
N CYS A 35 -24.18 20.86 -10.95
CA CYS A 35 -25.42 20.90 -10.16
C CYS A 35 -25.62 22.34 -9.62
N PRO A 36 -26.85 22.91 -9.65
CA PRO A 36 -28.16 22.25 -9.75
C PRO A 36 -28.63 21.95 -11.18
N ALA A 37 -29.66 21.10 -11.33
CA ALA A 37 -30.20 20.52 -12.58
C ALA A 37 -30.53 21.51 -13.72
N ASN A 38 -30.56 22.82 -13.44
CA ASN A 38 -30.75 23.88 -14.42
C ASN A 38 -29.48 24.17 -15.24
N ALA A 39 -28.33 23.62 -14.83
CA ALA A 39 -27.11 23.64 -15.60
C ALA A 39 -27.29 22.75 -16.84
N TYR A 40 -27.27 23.37 -18.03
CA TYR A 40 -27.38 22.77 -19.37
C TYR A 40 -27.09 21.26 -19.39
N VAL A 41 -28.13 20.46 -19.62
CA VAL A 41 -28.08 18.98 -19.70
C VAL A 41 -26.97 18.48 -20.64
N GLY A 42 -26.58 19.28 -21.65
CA GLY A 42 -25.51 18.96 -22.59
C GLY A 42 -24.07 18.97 -22.03
N ASN A 43 -23.84 19.47 -20.82
CA ASN A 43 -22.49 19.57 -20.21
C ASN A 43 -22.29 18.63 -19.00
N GLN A 44 -23.24 17.73 -18.73
CA GLN A 44 -23.10 16.75 -17.66
C GLN A 44 -21.97 15.73 -17.98
N PRO A 45 -21.25 15.19 -16.98
CA PRO A 45 -20.28 14.13 -17.19
C PRO A 45 -20.92 12.92 -17.89
N ILE A 46 -20.21 12.34 -18.86
CA ILE A 46 -20.76 11.30 -19.75
C ILE A 46 -21.07 9.98 -19.02
N ASP A 47 -20.40 9.72 -17.90
CA ASP A 47 -20.55 8.54 -17.06
C ASP A 47 -21.56 8.72 -15.92
N ARG A 48 -22.25 9.86 -15.86
CA ARG A 48 -23.28 10.14 -14.85
C ARG A 48 -24.52 9.28 -15.06
N GLN A 49 -24.96 8.58 -14.03
CA GLN A 49 -26.17 7.74 -14.10
C GLN A 49 -27.34 8.32 -13.31
N ASP A 50 -28.53 8.38 -13.93
CA ASP A 50 -29.77 8.78 -13.24
C ASP A 50 -30.23 7.67 -12.27
N SER A 51 -30.26 8.03 -10.98
CA SER A 51 -30.64 7.19 -9.85
C SER A 51 -32.06 7.49 -9.34
N SER A 52 -32.78 8.43 -9.95
CA SER A 52 -34.06 8.96 -9.46
C SER A 52 -35.12 7.87 -9.25
N LEU A 53 -35.24 6.91 -10.19
CA LEU A 53 -36.20 5.81 -10.05
C LEU A 53 -35.81 4.85 -8.92
N ARG A 54 -34.52 4.51 -8.81
CA ARG A 54 -33.97 3.61 -7.80
C ARG A 54 -34.18 4.17 -6.40
N LEU A 55 -33.92 5.47 -6.21
CA LEU A 55 -34.17 6.18 -4.96
C LEU A 55 -35.65 6.19 -4.57
N ARG A 56 -36.56 6.44 -5.52
CA ARG A 56 -38.02 6.38 -5.26
C ARG A 56 -38.46 4.99 -4.83
N GLN A 57 -37.98 3.95 -5.50
CA GLN A 57 -38.31 2.56 -5.17
C GLN A 57 -37.77 2.19 -3.78
N LEU A 58 -36.51 2.53 -3.46
CA LEU A 58 -35.93 2.27 -2.15
C LEU A 58 -36.71 2.95 -1.03
N ARG A 59 -37.08 4.22 -1.21
CA ARG A 59 -37.92 4.96 -0.25
C ARG A 59 -39.30 4.32 -0.04
N SER A 60 -39.88 3.72 -1.09
CA SER A 60 -41.11 2.95 -0.96
C SER A 60 -40.93 1.66 -0.15
N GLU A 61 -39.77 1.01 -0.24
CA GLU A 61 -39.44 -0.17 0.55
C GLU A 61 -39.17 0.18 2.02
N MET A 62 -38.60 1.35 2.30
CA MET A 62 -38.37 1.90 3.65
C MET A 62 -39.65 2.18 4.46
N ILE A 63 -40.82 2.15 3.83
CA ILE A 63 -42.11 2.30 4.54
C ILE A 63 -42.96 1.02 4.49
N ARG A 64 -42.50 -0.01 3.76
CA ARG A 64 -43.25 -1.26 3.57
C ARG A 64 -42.99 -2.21 4.73
N VAL A 65 -43.99 -2.35 5.62
CA VAL A 65 -43.92 -3.18 6.84
C VAL A 65 -43.45 -4.61 6.56
N VAL A 66 -43.88 -5.22 5.45
CA VAL A 66 -43.48 -6.60 5.08
C VAL A 66 -41.99 -6.69 4.74
N ALA A 67 -41.43 -5.67 4.09
CA ALA A 67 -40.01 -5.64 3.73
C ALA A 67 -39.14 -5.47 4.98
N ILE A 68 -39.50 -4.53 5.85
CA ILE A 68 -38.72 -4.18 7.05
C ILE A 68 -38.92 -5.19 8.18
N GLN A 69 -40.07 -5.87 8.20
CA GLN A 69 -40.55 -6.66 9.34
C GLN A 69 -40.70 -5.80 10.61
N GLY A 70 -41.17 -4.57 10.45
CA GLY A 70 -41.33 -3.61 11.53
C GLY A 70 -41.89 -2.26 11.08
N PRO A 71 -41.89 -1.25 11.97
CA PRO A 71 -42.29 0.12 11.62
C PRO A 71 -41.38 0.73 10.55
N ALA A 72 -41.92 1.75 9.86
CA ALA A 72 -41.21 2.50 8.82
C ALA A 72 -39.85 3.03 9.30
N LEU A 73 -38.95 3.22 8.34
CA LEU A 73 -37.61 3.75 8.53
C LEU A 73 -37.54 5.19 8.03
N ASP A 74 -36.73 6.01 8.70
CA ASP A 74 -36.44 7.39 8.30
C ASP A 74 -35.21 7.47 7.38
N GLY A 75 -34.36 6.45 7.44
CA GLY A 75 -33.20 6.30 6.57
C GLY A 75 -32.75 4.86 6.41
N TYR A 76 -31.98 4.58 5.37
CA TYR A 76 -31.38 3.29 5.11
C TYR A 76 -29.91 3.43 4.71
N ILE A 77 -29.03 2.66 5.34
CA ILE A 77 -27.59 2.63 5.05
C ILE A 77 -27.29 1.50 4.06
N VAL A 78 -26.56 1.83 3.00
CA VAL A 78 -26.08 0.89 1.98
C VAL A 78 -24.56 0.96 1.91
N THR A 79 -23.89 -0.11 2.33
CA THR A 79 -22.43 -0.23 2.27
C THR A 79 -21.98 -0.78 0.92
N SER A 80 -20.67 -0.72 0.65
CA SER A 80 -20.06 -1.35 -0.53
C SER A 80 -19.75 -2.84 -0.35
N ASP A 81 -19.95 -3.37 0.86
CA ASP A 81 -19.38 -4.63 1.30
C ASP A 81 -20.33 -5.82 1.10
N ASP A 82 -19.78 -7.03 1.20
CA ASP A 82 -20.54 -8.28 1.17
C ASP A 82 -20.58 -8.97 2.55
N GLU A 83 -21.22 -10.14 2.61
CA GLU A 83 -21.37 -10.90 3.86
C GLU A 83 -20.07 -11.53 4.38
N HIS A 84 -18.96 -11.37 3.67
CA HIS A 84 -17.63 -11.84 4.04
C HIS A 84 -16.63 -10.71 4.31
N GLN A 85 -17.09 -9.46 4.24
CA GLN A 85 -16.31 -8.26 4.55
C GLN A 85 -15.10 -8.12 3.62
N THR A 86 -15.35 -8.37 2.34
CA THR A 86 -14.36 -8.29 1.25
C THR A 86 -13.77 -6.89 1.14
N VAL A 87 -14.60 -5.86 1.32
CA VAL A 87 -14.17 -4.45 1.25
C VAL A 87 -13.62 -4.02 2.61
N SER A 88 -12.30 -3.86 2.69
CA SER A 88 -11.67 -3.34 3.90
C SER A 88 -11.62 -1.82 3.88
N PHE A 89 -12.24 -1.17 4.86
CA PHE A 89 -12.07 0.26 5.11
C PHE A 89 -11.05 0.46 6.23
N ILE A 90 -9.75 0.48 5.95
CA ILE A 90 -8.82 0.86 7.02
C ILE A 90 -8.89 2.39 7.21
N SER A 91 -8.95 2.87 8.45
CA SER A 91 -8.97 4.29 8.75
C SER A 91 -7.98 4.53 9.89
N HIS A 92 -6.69 4.54 9.57
CA HIS A 92 -5.67 4.94 10.53
C HIS A 92 -5.14 6.32 10.14
N GLY A 93 -5.72 7.38 10.71
CA GLY A 93 -5.18 8.74 10.60
C GLY A 93 -5.16 9.34 9.18
N ARG A 94 -4.05 10.01 8.81
CA ARG A 94 -3.87 10.66 7.49
C ARG A 94 -3.75 9.65 6.34
N ASP A 95 -3.58 8.37 6.66
CA ASP A 95 -3.58 7.29 5.70
C ASP A 95 -5.04 7.06 5.31
N GLY A 96 -5.44 7.67 4.20
CA GLY A 96 -6.68 7.32 3.52
C GLY A 96 -6.81 5.79 3.40
N PRO A 97 -8.04 5.27 3.22
CA PRO A 97 -8.26 3.83 3.29
C PRO A 97 -7.34 3.06 2.36
N LEU A 98 -6.76 2.00 2.93
CA LEU A 98 -5.99 1.01 2.20
C LEU A 98 -6.83 0.39 1.09
N GLU A 99 -6.17 -0.10 0.07
CA GLU A 99 -6.80 -0.70 -1.10
C GLU A 99 -7.72 -1.87 -0.70
N SER A 100 -8.88 -1.94 -1.37
CA SER A 100 -9.95 -2.88 -1.06
C SER A 100 -10.33 -3.65 -2.32
N GLU A 101 -10.46 -4.97 -2.16
CA GLU A 101 -10.89 -5.89 -3.21
C GLU A 101 -12.32 -5.57 -3.68
N ALA A 102 -12.64 -5.96 -4.91
CA ALA A 102 -13.99 -5.87 -5.44
C ALA A 102 -14.88 -7.00 -4.89
N VAL A 103 -16.12 -6.67 -4.56
CA VAL A 103 -17.16 -7.67 -4.28
C VAL A 103 -17.62 -8.36 -5.57
N ASP A 104 -18.34 -9.48 -5.46
CA ASP A 104 -19.02 -10.08 -6.63
C ASP A 104 -20.01 -9.07 -7.23
N PRO A 105 -20.15 -8.98 -8.57
CA PRO A 105 -21.12 -8.09 -9.22
C PRO A 105 -22.57 -8.23 -8.72
N HIS A 106 -22.95 -9.40 -8.21
CA HIS A 106 -24.25 -9.64 -7.56
C HIS A 106 -24.44 -8.81 -6.28
N ASP A 107 -23.34 -8.47 -5.59
CA ASP A 107 -23.32 -7.77 -4.31
C ASP A 107 -22.99 -6.27 -4.43
N MET A 108 -22.78 -5.75 -5.65
CA MET A 108 -22.53 -4.32 -5.94
C MET A 108 -23.77 -3.42 -5.75
N ARG A 109 -24.45 -3.55 -4.61
CA ARG A 109 -25.71 -2.86 -4.26
C ARG A 109 -25.57 -1.34 -4.28
N ARG A 110 -24.47 -0.81 -3.73
CA ARG A 110 -24.20 0.63 -3.72
C ARG A 110 -24.04 1.17 -5.14
N GLU A 111 -23.30 0.47 -6.00
CA GLU A 111 -23.18 0.84 -7.41
C GLU A 111 -24.52 0.78 -8.12
N PHE A 112 -25.28 -0.31 -7.96
CA PHE A 112 -26.63 -0.39 -8.50
C PHE A 112 -27.52 0.76 -8.00
N LEU A 113 -27.42 1.18 -6.74
CA LEU A 113 -28.26 2.26 -6.21
C LEU A 113 -27.83 3.64 -6.72
N THR A 114 -26.52 3.91 -6.75
CA THR A 114 -25.95 5.25 -6.90
C THR A 114 -25.43 5.56 -8.31
N GLY A 115 -25.07 4.53 -9.09
CA GLY A 115 -24.29 4.66 -10.32
C GLY A 115 -22.78 4.83 -10.11
N PHE A 116 -22.31 5.02 -8.87
CA PHE A 116 -20.89 5.13 -8.55
C PHE A 116 -20.27 3.75 -8.34
N HIS A 117 -19.21 3.44 -9.09
CA HIS A 117 -18.60 2.10 -9.15
C HIS A 117 -17.19 2.01 -8.50
N GLY A 118 -16.74 3.03 -7.77
CA GLY A 118 -15.45 2.94 -7.04
C GLY A 118 -15.50 1.89 -5.92
N SER A 119 -14.42 1.21 -5.58
CA SER A 119 -14.50 0.06 -4.63
C SER A 119 -14.91 0.43 -3.21
N ALA A 120 -14.82 1.71 -2.80
CA ALA A 120 -15.10 2.15 -1.44
C ALA A 120 -16.15 3.28 -1.37
N GLY A 121 -17.15 3.10 -0.50
CA GLY A 121 -18.10 4.14 -0.14
C GLY A 121 -19.26 3.66 0.71
N ILE A 122 -19.93 4.59 1.40
CA ILE A 122 -21.14 4.31 2.18
C ILE A 122 -22.22 5.31 1.76
N ALA A 123 -23.37 4.79 1.36
CA ALA A 123 -24.54 5.57 0.99
C ALA A 123 -25.59 5.56 2.11
N ILE A 124 -26.24 6.70 2.31
CA ILE A 124 -27.39 6.86 3.20
C ILE A 124 -28.52 7.49 2.40
N VAL A 125 -29.68 6.85 2.41
CA VAL A 125 -30.90 7.38 1.78
C VAL A 125 -31.90 7.67 2.87
N THR A 126 -32.28 8.93 3.04
CA THR A 126 -33.42 9.34 3.88
C THR A 126 -34.67 9.46 3.01
N ILE A 127 -35.80 9.80 3.64
CA ILE A 127 -37.06 10.07 2.93
C ILE A 127 -36.91 11.16 1.86
N ASP A 128 -36.00 12.12 2.05
CA ASP A 128 -35.84 13.31 1.19
C ASP A 128 -34.42 13.51 0.63
N LYS A 129 -33.37 13.00 1.29
CA LYS A 129 -31.97 13.15 0.88
C LYS A 129 -31.32 11.82 0.49
N ALA A 130 -30.22 11.91 -0.26
CA ALA A 130 -29.32 10.80 -0.56
C ALA A 130 -27.89 11.32 -0.44
N VAL A 131 -27.06 10.62 0.34
CA VAL A 131 -25.70 11.09 0.69
C VAL A 131 -24.72 9.94 0.52
N LEU A 132 -23.54 10.21 -0.02
CA LEU A 132 -22.49 9.21 -0.21
C LEU A 132 -21.15 9.72 0.32
N TRP A 133 -20.53 8.94 1.21
CA TRP A 133 -19.15 9.13 1.65
C TRP A 133 -18.22 8.26 0.81
N THR A 134 -17.13 8.83 0.30
CA THR A 134 -16.02 8.10 -0.29
C THR A 134 -14.69 8.81 -0.03
N ASP A 135 -13.58 8.12 -0.23
CA ASP A 135 -12.24 8.60 0.08
C ASP A 135 -11.51 9.21 -1.13
N GLY A 136 -10.32 9.76 -0.88
CA GLY A 136 -9.53 10.54 -1.83
C GLY A 136 -9.22 9.85 -3.17
N ARG A 137 -9.23 8.51 -3.23
CA ARG A 137 -9.06 7.75 -4.48
C ARG A 137 -10.21 8.01 -5.46
N TYR A 138 -11.39 8.33 -4.93
CA TYR A 138 -12.65 8.32 -5.66
C TYR A 138 -13.37 9.67 -5.66
N HIS A 139 -12.83 10.73 -5.05
CA HIS A 139 -13.48 12.05 -5.00
C HIS A 139 -13.83 12.59 -6.38
N VAL A 140 -12.89 12.50 -7.34
CA VAL A 140 -13.11 12.96 -8.73
C VAL A 140 -14.13 12.04 -9.43
N GLN A 141 -13.95 10.72 -9.30
CA GLN A 141 -14.83 9.73 -9.92
C GLN A 141 -16.29 9.88 -9.44
N ALA A 142 -16.51 9.96 -8.13
CA ALA A 142 -17.84 10.12 -7.55
C ALA A 142 -18.50 11.43 -8.00
N ASN A 143 -17.73 12.50 -8.18
CA ASN A 143 -18.24 13.76 -8.70
C ASN A 143 -18.76 13.66 -10.15
N HIS A 144 -18.11 12.82 -10.97
CA HIS A 144 -18.54 12.55 -12.34
C HIS A 144 -19.77 11.63 -12.39
N GLN A 145 -19.75 10.53 -11.63
CA GLN A 145 -20.71 9.43 -11.76
C GLN A 145 -22.05 9.63 -11.05
N LEU A 146 -22.05 10.28 -9.89
CA LEU A 146 -23.27 10.51 -9.13
C LEU A 146 -24.12 11.61 -9.78
N ASP A 147 -25.43 11.41 -9.90
CA ASP A 147 -26.35 12.47 -10.32
C ASP A 147 -26.54 13.56 -9.23
N CYS A 148 -27.33 14.59 -9.55
CA CYS A 148 -27.61 15.70 -8.63
C CYS A 148 -28.58 15.34 -7.48
N ASN A 149 -29.08 14.11 -7.37
CA ASN A 149 -29.82 13.66 -6.19
C ASN A 149 -28.88 13.38 -5.00
N TRP A 150 -27.58 13.17 -5.27
CA TRP A 150 -26.61 12.76 -4.26
C TRP A 150 -25.75 13.90 -3.74
N ILE A 151 -25.71 14.03 -2.42
CA ILE A 151 -24.72 14.82 -1.68
C ILE A 151 -23.43 13.99 -1.58
N LEU A 152 -22.31 14.54 -2.06
CA LEU A 152 -21.00 13.87 -1.98
C LEU A 152 -20.23 14.35 -0.75
N MET A 153 -19.88 13.42 0.12
CA MET A 153 -19.06 13.64 1.29
C MET A 153 -17.65 13.11 1.04
N LYS A 154 -16.69 14.04 0.92
CA LYS A 154 -15.28 13.74 0.61
C LYS A 154 -14.52 13.34 1.88
N ARG A 155 -14.74 12.11 2.34
CA ARG A 155 -14.11 11.58 3.56
C ARG A 155 -12.59 11.80 3.52
N GLY A 156 -12.04 12.30 4.62
CA GLY A 156 -10.63 12.65 4.78
C GLY A 156 -10.36 14.16 4.69
N GLU A 157 -11.29 14.96 4.18
CA GLU A 157 -11.26 16.41 4.29
C GLU A 157 -11.68 16.86 5.70
N HIS A 158 -11.12 17.96 6.19
CA HIS A 158 -11.25 18.41 7.59
C HIS A 158 -12.69 18.83 7.96
N ASP A 159 -13.45 19.35 7.01
CA ASP A 159 -14.81 19.88 7.20
C ASP A 159 -15.90 18.83 6.94
N VAL A 160 -15.55 17.58 6.64
CA VAL A 160 -16.54 16.54 6.34
C VAL A 160 -16.95 15.79 7.62
N PRO A 161 -18.25 15.80 7.99
CA PRO A 161 -18.71 15.10 9.19
C PRO A 161 -18.64 13.59 9.01
N THR A 162 -18.55 12.85 10.12
CA THR A 162 -18.78 11.41 10.13
C THR A 162 -20.24 11.09 9.79
N ILE A 163 -20.52 9.83 9.48
CA ILE A 163 -21.88 9.34 9.22
C ILE A 163 -22.80 9.61 10.41
N THR A 164 -22.32 9.35 11.63
CA THR A 164 -23.11 9.52 12.86
C THR A 164 -23.31 10.99 13.19
N GLU A 165 -22.29 11.84 13.03
CA GLU A 165 -22.42 13.30 13.16
C GLU A 165 -23.44 13.88 12.17
N TRP A 166 -23.43 13.41 10.91
CA TRP A 166 -24.41 13.84 9.91
C TRP A 166 -25.83 13.41 10.25
N LEU A 167 -26.03 12.16 10.66
CA LEU A 167 -27.35 11.66 11.08
C LEU A 167 -27.90 12.42 12.30
N MET A 168 -27.05 12.71 13.28
CA MET A 168 -27.43 13.50 14.46
C MET A 168 -27.87 14.91 14.06
N GLN A 169 -27.12 15.57 13.17
CA GLN A 169 -27.46 16.92 12.70
C GLN A 169 -28.74 16.93 11.86
N GLU A 170 -28.89 15.98 10.93
CA GLU A 170 -30.05 15.88 10.04
C GLU A 170 -31.35 15.73 10.83
N PHE A 171 -31.30 14.97 11.94
CA PHE A 171 -32.47 14.59 12.70
C PHE A 171 -32.57 15.24 14.09
N GLN A 172 -31.79 16.29 14.36
CA GLN A 172 -31.72 16.97 15.67
C GLN A 172 -33.09 17.42 16.23
N ASN A 173 -34.07 17.70 15.36
CA ASN A 173 -35.41 18.19 15.74
C ASN A 173 -36.47 17.08 15.83
N ARG A 174 -36.08 15.80 15.69
CA ARG A 174 -36.99 14.66 15.78
C ARG A 174 -36.75 13.87 17.07
N SER A 175 -37.82 13.36 17.67
CA SER A 175 -37.77 12.65 18.94
C SER A 175 -37.43 11.16 18.82
N GLU A 176 -37.79 10.53 17.71
CA GLU A 176 -37.52 9.12 17.42
C GLU A 176 -37.22 8.99 15.93
N VAL A 177 -36.03 8.47 15.60
CA VAL A 177 -35.57 8.27 14.23
C VAL A 177 -35.00 6.87 14.06
N ARG A 178 -35.44 6.18 13.02
CA ARG A 178 -35.11 4.78 12.74
C ARG A 178 -34.27 4.68 11.48
N ILE A 179 -33.00 4.33 11.62
CA ILE A 179 -32.07 4.16 10.50
C ILE A 179 -31.83 2.67 10.30
N GLY A 180 -32.35 2.11 9.21
CA GLY A 180 -32.20 0.70 8.91
C GLY A 180 -30.87 0.40 8.23
N ALA A 181 -30.34 -0.79 8.47
CA ALA A 181 -29.21 -1.31 7.71
C ALA A 181 -29.21 -2.84 7.73
N ASN A 182 -28.63 -3.46 6.70
CA ASN A 182 -28.51 -4.92 6.65
C ASN A 182 -27.35 -5.40 7.54
N PRO A 183 -27.62 -6.15 8.63
CA PRO A 183 -26.60 -6.56 9.59
C PRO A 183 -25.58 -7.57 9.01
N LYS A 184 -25.86 -8.16 7.84
CA LYS A 184 -24.90 -9.03 7.14
C LYS A 184 -23.80 -8.26 6.41
N LEU A 185 -24.04 -6.99 6.07
CA LEU A 185 -23.18 -6.20 5.19
C LEU A 185 -22.39 -5.12 5.96
N ILE A 186 -22.43 -5.18 7.30
CA ILE A 186 -21.74 -4.24 8.18
C ILE A 186 -20.88 -5.03 9.16
N PRO A 187 -19.58 -4.70 9.28
CA PRO A 187 -18.71 -5.27 10.30
C PRO A 187 -19.25 -4.99 11.71
N ALA A 188 -19.21 -5.98 12.60
CA ALA A 188 -19.82 -5.90 13.92
C ALA A 188 -19.33 -4.69 14.75
N PHE A 189 -18.03 -4.43 14.77
CA PHE A 189 -17.46 -3.31 15.53
C PHE A 189 -17.82 -1.95 14.93
N THR A 190 -18.04 -1.87 13.62
CA THR A 190 -18.55 -0.66 12.98
C THR A 190 -19.98 -0.39 13.43
N TRP A 191 -20.82 -1.43 13.47
CA TRP A 191 -22.18 -1.33 14.00
C TRP A 191 -22.19 -0.88 15.46
N GLU A 192 -21.43 -1.54 16.33
CA GLU A 192 -21.32 -1.18 17.76
C GLU A 192 -20.80 0.25 17.96
N THR A 193 -19.82 0.68 17.15
CA THR A 193 -19.31 2.07 17.18
C THR A 193 -20.41 3.06 16.83
N TRP A 194 -21.18 2.81 15.78
CA TRP A 194 -22.29 3.69 15.42
C TRP A 194 -23.40 3.69 16.46
N GLU A 195 -23.75 2.53 17.03
CA GLU A 195 -24.73 2.47 18.13
C GLU A 195 -24.27 3.28 19.35
N HIS A 196 -22.99 3.18 19.71
CA HIS A 196 -22.42 3.93 20.81
C HIS A 196 -22.41 5.45 20.54
N GLU A 197 -21.99 5.88 19.35
CA GLU A 197 -21.98 7.29 18.95
C GLU A 197 -23.40 7.89 18.89
N LEU A 198 -24.41 7.11 18.50
CA LEU A 198 -25.79 7.55 18.38
C LEU A 198 -26.61 7.43 19.69
N ALA A 199 -26.06 6.80 20.74
CA ALA A 199 -26.80 6.45 21.96
C ALA A 199 -27.51 7.64 22.62
N ASN A 200 -26.87 8.82 22.63
CA ASN A 200 -27.40 10.05 23.24
C ASN A 200 -28.24 10.92 22.29
N SER A 201 -28.52 10.44 21.07
CA SER A 201 -29.36 11.12 20.09
C SER A 201 -30.77 10.49 20.03
N SER A 202 -31.65 11.02 19.18
CA SER A 202 -32.94 10.40 18.83
C SER A 202 -32.83 9.29 17.78
N VAL A 203 -31.65 9.11 17.19
CA VAL A 203 -31.39 8.18 16.10
C VAL A 203 -31.09 6.78 16.64
N ARG A 204 -31.75 5.76 16.11
CA ARG A 204 -31.56 4.35 16.45
C ARG A 204 -31.28 3.52 15.20
N LEU A 205 -30.25 2.70 15.27
CA LEU A 205 -29.95 1.72 14.23
C LEU A 205 -30.90 0.53 14.34
N ILE A 206 -31.43 0.10 13.20
CA ILE A 206 -32.38 -1.01 13.10
C ILE A 206 -31.78 -2.07 12.18
N ALA A 207 -31.60 -3.29 12.71
CA ALA A 207 -31.18 -4.45 11.92
C ALA A 207 -32.33 -4.89 10.99
N VAL A 208 -32.15 -4.69 9.68
CA VAL A 208 -33.13 -5.05 8.65
C VAL A 208 -32.59 -6.25 7.87
N HIS A 209 -33.13 -7.45 8.14
CA HIS A 209 -32.61 -8.70 7.59
C HIS A 209 -32.90 -8.92 6.10
N ASN A 210 -33.95 -8.29 5.57
CA ASN A 210 -34.21 -8.25 4.14
C ASN A 210 -33.48 -7.06 3.53
N ASP A 211 -32.57 -7.31 2.59
CA ASP A 211 -31.89 -6.21 1.92
C ASP A 211 -32.86 -5.43 1.04
N LEU A 212 -33.05 -4.13 1.33
CA LEU A 212 -34.02 -3.32 0.60
C LEU A 212 -33.56 -3.00 -0.83
N VAL A 213 -32.26 -3.00 -1.09
CA VAL A 213 -31.73 -2.82 -2.45
C VAL A 213 -32.01 -4.07 -3.29
N ASP A 214 -31.87 -5.26 -2.70
CA ASP A 214 -32.20 -6.52 -3.39
C ASP A 214 -33.66 -6.55 -3.84
N LEU A 215 -34.59 -5.99 -3.06
CA LEU A 215 -36.02 -5.95 -3.39
C LEU A 215 -36.33 -5.07 -4.60
N ILE A 216 -35.51 -4.05 -4.89
CA ILE A 216 -35.68 -3.16 -6.04
C ILE A 216 -34.80 -3.58 -7.23
N TRP A 217 -33.74 -4.35 -6.99
CA TRP A 217 -32.84 -4.88 -8.03
C TRP A 217 -33.32 -6.23 -8.59
N GLN A 218 -34.54 -6.25 -9.12
CA GLN A 218 -35.17 -7.48 -9.63
C GLN A 218 -34.82 -7.76 -11.10
N VAL A 219 -34.43 -6.74 -11.86
CA VAL A 219 -34.07 -6.85 -13.29
C VAL A 219 -32.58 -6.57 -13.45
N GLY A 220 -31.90 -7.42 -14.22
CA GLY A 220 -30.48 -7.21 -14.58
C GLY A 220 -29.47 -7.49 -13.46
N ARG A 221 -29.90 -7.99 -12.29
CA ARG A 221 -28.97 -8.40 -11.23
C ARG A 221 -28.11 -9.59 -11.69
N PRO A 222 -26.77 -9.48 -11.69
CA PRO A 222 -25.89 -10.59 -12.07
C PRO A 222 -26.14 -11.82 -11.22
N LYS A 223 -25.88 -13.02 -11.77
CA LYS A 223 -25.89 -14.25 -10.97
C LYS A 223 -24.48 -14.51 -10.45
N TYR A 224 -24.38 -15.09 -9.25
CA TYR A 224 -23.13 -15.60 -8.75
C TYR A 224 -22.48 -16.60 -9.73
N ASN A 225 -21.16 -16.57 -9.77
CA ASN A 225 -20.38 -17.50 -10.57
C ASN A 225 -20.68 -18.97 -10.19
N PRO A 226 -21.03 -19.86 -11.15
CA PRO A 226 -21.36 -21.25 -10.86
C PRO A 226 -20.13 -22.18 -10.78
N HIS A 227 -18.93 -21.72 -11.13
CA HIS A 227 -17.74 -22.57 -11.20
C HIS A 227 -17.37 -23.15 -9.82
N ALA A 228 -16.89 -24.40 -9.85
CA ALA A 228 -16.52 -25.12 -8.65
C ALA A 228 -15.12 -24.74 -8.14
N ALA A 229 -14.92 -24.94 -6.84
CA ALA A 229 -13.63 -24.82 -6.21
C ALA A 229 -12.70 -25.98 -6.58
N TYR A 230 -11.40 -25.77 -6.37
CA TYR A 230 -10.35 -26.75 -6.62
C TYR A 230 -9.23 -26.65 -5.57
N PRO A 231 -8.50 -27.75 -5.29
CA PRO A 231 -7.38 -27.72 -4.36
C PRO A 231 -6.15 -27.03 -4.99
N LEU A 232 -5.40 -26.31 -4.17
CA LEU A 232 -4.04 -25.85 -4.49
C LEU A 232 -3.04 -26.87 -3.95
N THR A 233 -2.19 -27.39 -4.82
CA THR A 233 -1.19 -28.41 -4.48
C THR A 233 -0.07 -27.86 -3.61
N ASP A 234 0.58 -28.74 -2.86
CA ASP A 234 1.65 -28.37 -1.91
C ASP A 234 2.93 -27.89 -2.60
N GLU A 235 3.09 -28.15 -3.90
CA GLU A 235 4.17 -27.57 -4.72
C GLU A 235 4.08 -26.04 -4.81
N TYR A 236 2.87 -25.48 -4.68
CA TYR A 236 2.62 -24.04 -4.67
C TYR A 236 2.44 -23.51 -3.24
N SER A 237 1.65 -24.20 -2.42
CA SER A 237 1.35 -23.73 -1.05
C SER A 237 2.52 -23.93 -0.08
N GLY A 238 3.43 -24.85 -0.38
CA GLY A 238 4.60 -25.20 0.42
C GLY A 238 4.31 -26.01 1.68
N LYS A 239 3.04 -26.15 2.09
CA LYS A 239 2.63 -26.92 3.25
C LYS A 239 1.20 -27.46 3.09
N PRO A 240 0.94 -28.70 3.53
CA PRO A 240 -0.40 -29.26 3.54
C PRO A 240 -1.31 -28.48 4.50
N TRP A 241 -2.61 -28.46 4.21
CA TRP A 241 -3.59 -27.70 4.99
C TRP A 241 -3.69 -28.17 6.45
N GLN A 242 -3.39 -29.45 6.72
CA GLN A 242 -3.41 -30.02 8.06
C GLN A 242 -2.35 -29.39 8.98
N GLU A 243 -1.17 -29.06 8.46
CA GLU A 243 -0.13 -28.36 9.23
C GLU A 243 -0.55 -26.92 9.55
N LYS A 244 -1.29 -26.27 8.64
CA LYS A 244 -1.87 -24.94 8.88
C LYS A 244 -2.88 -25.00 10.01
N VAL A 245 -3.82 -25.94 9.96
CA VAL A 245 -4.80 -26.18 11.04
C VAL A 245 -4.11 -26.46 12.38
N GLN A 246 -3.06 -27.27 12.38
CA GLN A 246 -2.29 -27.52 13.61
C GLN A 246 -1.70 -26.24 14.18
N SER A 247 -1.13 -25.38 13.34
CA SER A 247 -0.59 -24.07 13.76
C SER A 247 -1.68 -23.18 14.35
N ILE A 248 -2.88 -23.20 13.77
CA ILE A 248 -4.04 -22.46 14.30
C ILE A 248 -4.50 -22.99 15.65
N ARG A 249 -4.56 -24.32 15.83
CA ARG A 249 -4.93 -24.93 17.11
C ARG A 249 -3.94 -24.59 18.23
N LEU A 250 -2.64 -24.53 17.92
CA LEU A 250 -1.63 -24.06 18.87
C LEU A 250 -1.88 -22.60 19.28
N GLU A 251 -2.16 -21.71 18.33
CA GLU A 251 -2.52 -20.31 18.62
C GLU A 251 -3.82 -20.17 19.45
N MET A 252 -4.78 -21.06 19.22
CA MET A 252 -5.99 -21.17 20.03
C MET A 252 -5.68 -21.60 21.47
N GLU A 253 -4.81 -22.58 21.65
CA GLU A 253 -4.36 -23.03 22.98
C GLU A 253 -3.63 -21.90 23.74
N TYR A 254 -2.68 -21.21 23.09
CA TYR A 254 -1.98 -20.07 23.68
C TYR A 254 -2.91 -18.91 24.07
N SER A 255 -4.01 -18.73 23.33
CA SER A 255 -5.00 -17.68 23.60
C SER A 255 -6.14 -18.15 24.50
N SER A 256 -6.12 -19.41 24.97
CA SER A 256 -7.19 -20.03 25.77
C SER A 256 -8.57 -19.92 25.10
N VAL A 257 -8.63 -20.24 23.80
CA VAL A 257 -9.84 -20.22 22.97
C VAL A 257 -10.18 -21.64 22.53
N ASP A 258 -11.48 -21.95 22.51
CA ASP A 258 -11.98 -23.29 22.16
C ASP A 258 -12.39 -23.38 20.68
N ALA A 259 -12.85 -22.26 20.10
CA ALA A 259 -13.27 -22.18 18.70
C ALA A 259 -12.84 -20.88 18.00
N LEU A 260 -12.49 -20.99 16.73
CA LEU A 260 -12.24 -19.86 15.82
C LEU A 260 -13.31 -19.86 14.71
N VAL A 261 -14.04 -18.75 14.58
CA VAL A 261 -14.97 -18.52 13.46
C VAL A 261 -14.23 -17.73 12.39
N VAL A 262 -14.20 -18.23 11.16
CA VAL A 262 -13.52 -17.60 10.01
C VAL A 262 -14.55 -17.22 8.96
N THR A 263 -14.63 -15.92 8.64
CA THR A 263 -15.57 -15.37 7.65
C THR A 263 -14.88 -14.83 6.40
N ALA A 264 -13.62 -14.39 6.50
CA ALA A 264 -12.85 -13.86 5.38
C ALA A 264 -12.50 -14.95 4.36
N LEU A 265 -12.82 -14.71 3.08
CA LEU A 265 -12.71 -15.73 2.04
C LEU A 265 -11.28 -16.14 1.72
N ASP A 266 -10.35 -15.19 1.78
CA ASP A 266 -8.93 -15.42 1.55
C ASP A 266 -8.27 -16.20 2.69
N GLU A 267 -8.71 -16.03 3.94
CA GLU A 267 -8.30 -16.85 5.08
C GLU A 267 -8.76 -18.30 4.91
N ILE A 268 -10.01 -18.52 4.49
CA ILE A 268 -10.55 -19.86 4.25
C ILE A 268 -9.80 -20.53 3.10
N ALA A 269 -9.56 -19.80 2.00
CA ALA A 269 -8.79 -20.29 0.86
C ALA A 269 -7.36 -20.70 1.25
N TRP A 270 -6.68 -19.90 2.08
CA TRP A 270 -5.33 -20.21 2.57
C TRP A 270 -5.33 -21.39 3.55
N LEU A 271 -6.28 -21.41 4.50
CA LEU A 271 -6.35 -22.41 5.57
C LEU A 271 -6.50 -23.83 5.00
N PHE A 272 -7.39 -23.98 4.01
CA PHE A 272 -7.72 -25.28 3.44
C PHE A 272 -6.97 -25.62 2.15
N ASN A 273 -6.07 -24.76 1.68
CA ASN A 273 -5.45 -24.89 0.35
C ASN A 273 -6.50 -25.13 -0.75
N ILE A 274 -7.57 -24.34 -0.76
CA ILE A 274 -8.60 -24.37 -1.81
C ILE A 274 -8.67 -23.00 -2.50
N ARG A 275 -9.06 -23.00 -3.76
CA ARG A 275 -9.26 -21.80 -4.57
C ARG A 275 -10.59 -21.89 -5.30
N GLY A 276 -11.14 -20.75 -5.69
CA GLY A 276 -12.44 -20.66 -6.36
C GLY A 276 -12.49 -19.46 -7.31
N TYR A 277 -13.71 -19.12 -7.72
CA TYR A 277 -13.98 -18.10 -8.73
C TYR A 277 -15.08 -17.12 -8.27
N ASP A 278 -15.28 -17.01 -6.95
CA ASP A 278 -16.46 -16.37 -6.37
C ASP A 278 -16.31 -14.86 -6.16
N LEU A 279 -15.09 -14.35 -6.29
CA LEU A 279 -14.81 -12.93 -6.42
C LEU A 279 -14.11 -12.69 -7.78
N PRO A 280 -14.38 -11.55 -8.44
CA PRO A 280 -13.59 -11.13 -9.58
C PRO A 280 -12.12 -11.03 -9.18
N HIS A 281 -11.23 -11.61 -9.97
CA HIS A 281 -9.77 -11.44 -9.85
C HIS A 281 -9.11 -12.01 -8.58
N THR A 282 -9.89 -12.42 -7.58
CA THR A 282 -9.41 -13.03 -6.34
C THR A 282 -9.82 -14.51 -6.28
N PRO A 283 -8.89 -15.48 -6.24
CA PRO A 283 -9.20 -16.90 -6.40
C PRO A 283 -9.74 -17.54 -5.11
N VAL A 284 -10.93 -17.15 -4.68
CA VAL A 284 -11.55 -17.58 -3.41
C VAL A 284 -12.91 -18.27 -3.61
N LEU A 285 -13.35 -19.01 -2.58
CA LEU A 285 -14.64 -19.69 -2.52
C LEU A 285 -15.50 -19.04 -1.43
N ARG A 286 -16.74 -18.65 -1.73
CA ARG A 286 -17.70 -18.19 -0.72
C ARG A 286 -18.02 -19.30 0.25
N ALA A 287 -17.57 -19.11 1.49
CA ALA A 287 -17.67 -20.10 2.54
C ALA A 287 -17.55 -19.45 3.93
N TYR A 288 -17.99 -20.20 4.95
CA TYR A 288 -17.67 -19.94 6.34
C TYR A 288 -16.97 -21.15 6.93
N ALA A 289 -16.08 -20.93 7.90
CA ALA A 289 -15.43 -22.03 8.62
C ALA A 289 -15.49 -21.86 10.14
N ILE A 290 -15.62 -22.98 10.85
CA ILE A 290 -15.46 -23.05 12.30
C ILE A 290 -14.38 -24.08 12.60
N VAL A 291 -13.33 -23.64 13.27
CA VAL A 291 -12.20 -24.47 13.70
C VAL A 291 -12.31 -24.68 15.20
N THR A 292 -12.34 -25.93 15.65
CA THR A 292 -12.21 -26.30 17.06
C THR A 292 -10.97 -27.18 17.26
N HIS A 293 -10.65 -27.50 18.52
CA HIS A 293 -9.59 -28.46 18.84
C HIS A 293 -9.84 -29.85 18.24
N GLU A 294 -11.10 -30.26 18.07
CA GLU A 294 -11.47 -31.62 17.68
C GLU A 294 -12.16 -31.75 16.32
N SER A 295 -12.63 -30.65 15.74
CA SER A 295 -13.41 -30.65 14.50
C SER A 295 -13.13 -29.44 13.62
N LEU A 296 -13.45 -29.60 12.34
CA LEU A 296 -13.39 -28.56 11.33
C LEU A 296 -14.72 -28.57 10.58
N HIS A 297 -15.39 -27.43 10.51
CA HIS A 297 -16.67 -27.30 9.83
C HIS A 297 -16.51 -26.29 8.70
N LEU A 298 -16.89 -26.68 7.48
CA LEU A 298 -16.90 -25.83 6.30
C LEU A 298 -18.32 -25.72 5.76
N TYR A 299 -18.82 -24.50 5.70
CA TYR A 299 -20.12 -24.16 5.12
C TYR A 299 -19.85 -23.55 3.74
N ALA A 300 -20.17 -24.28 2.68
CA ALA A 300 -19.99 -23.83 1.30
C ALA A 300 -21.09 -24.41 0.41
N PRO A 301 -21.47 -23.76 -0.71
CA PRO A 301 -22.47 -24.30 -1.62
C PRO A 301 -22.08 -25.70 -2.14
N ARG A 302 -22.93 -26.72 -1.91
CA ARG A 302 -22.61 -28.13 -2.22
C ARG A 302 -22.21 -28.34 -3.68
N GLN A 303 -22.84 -27.62 -4.61
CA GLN A 303 -22.56 -27.69 -6.04
C GLN A 303 -21.16 -27.19 -6.43
N LYS A 304 -20.50 -26.41 -5.56
CA LYS A 304 -19.12 -25.91 -5.78
C LYS A 304 -18.04 -26.83 -5.21
N ILE A 305 -18.42 -27.83 -4.41
CA ILE A 305 -17.49 -28.80 -3.84
C ILE A 305 -17.53 -30.05 -4.71
N LEU A 306 -16.58 -30.19 -5.63
CA LEU A 306 -16.47 -31.39 -6.48
C LEU A 306 -15.62 -32.47 -5.80
N ARG A 307 -15.57 -33.65 -6.43
CA ARG A 307 -14.85 -34.82 -5.92
C ARG A 307 -13.38 -34.54 -5.55
N SER A 308 -12.71 -33.68 -6.31
CA SER A 308 -11.32 -33.28 -6.03
C SER A 308 -11.18 -32.58 -4.69
N VAL A 309 -12.09 -31.67 -4.35
CA VAL A 309 -12.13 -30.99 -3.05
C VAL A 309 -12.60 -31.94 -1.95
N ASP A 310 -13.60 -32.79 -2.21
CA ASP A 310 -14.08 -33.80 -1.26
C ASP A 310 -12.94 -34.73 -0.80
N ILE A 311 -12.12 -35.21 -1.74
CA ILE A 311 -10.95 -36.04 -1.44
C ILE A 311 -9.88 -35.23 -0.68
N HIS A 312 -9.54 -34.04 -1.16
CA HIS A 312 -8.52 -33.16 -0.56
C HIS A 312 -8.82 -32.82 0.91
N LEU A 313 -10.08 -32.53 1.22
CA LEU A 313 -10.55 -32.19 2.57
C LEU A 313 -11.02 -33.39 3.39
N LYS A 314 -10.97 -34.60 2.82
CA LYS A 314 -11.39 -35.87 3.45
C LYS A 314 -12.84 -35.83 3.96
N ILE A 315 -13.75 -35.27 3.16
CA ILE A 315 -15.15 -35.04 3.57
C ILE A 315 -15.91 -36.37 3.78
N ASP A 316 -15.77 -37.34 2.86
CA ASP A 316 -16.57 -38.58 2.87
C ASP A 316 -16.33 -39.50 4.08
N PHE A 317 -15.17 -39.39 4.74
CA PHE A 317 -14.75 -40.30 5.80
C PHE A 317 -14.31 -39.52 7.04
N CYS A 318 -15.06 -38.49 7.40
CA CYS A 318 -14.64 -37.58 8.45
C CYS A 318 -14.95 -38.11 9.87
N SER A 319 -13.98 -38.80 10.48
CA SER A 319 -14.08 -39.40 11.83
C SER A 319 -13.05 -38.91 12.84
N HIS A 320 -12.15 -37.99 12.47
CA HIS A 320 -11.05 -37.51 13.33
C HIS A 320 -10.82 -35.99 13.19
N ALA A 321 -9.97 -35.39 14.02
CA ALA A 321 -9.80 -33.93 14.04
C ALA A 321 -9.15 -33.29 12.79
N ASN A 322 -8.70 -34.09 11.82
CA ASN A 322 -7.95 -33.65 10.62
C ASN A 322 -8.71 -34.01 9.33
N CYS A 323 -10.03 -33.92 9.39
CA CYS A 323 -10.94 -33.99 8.25
C CYS A 323 -11.97 -32.87 8.38
N VAL A 324 -12.56 -32.47 7.26
CA VAL A 324 -13.56 -31.39 7.23
C VAL A 324 -14.97 -31.96 7.21
N LYS A 325 -15.79 -31.58 8.18
CA LYS A 325 -17.23 -31.79 8.14
C LYS A 325 -17.84 -30.73 7.22
N HIS A 326 -18.19 -31.11 6.00
CA HIS A 326 -18.93 -30.22 5.09
C HIS A 326 -20.40 -30.19 5.49
N LEU A 327 -20.90 -29.00 5.78
CA LEU A 327 -22.31 -28.81 6.09
C LEU A 327 -23.05 -28.34 4.84
N VAL A 328 -24.00 -29.17 4.41
CA VAL A 328 -24.61 -29.19 3.07
C VAL A 328 -25.35 -27.89 2.72
N ARG A 329 -25.71 -27.06 3.72
CA ARG A 329 -26.48 -25.83 3.51
C ARG A 329 -25.71 -24.62 4.01
N PHE A 330 -25.10 -23.88 3.08
CA PHE A 330 -24.47 -22.57 3.33
C PHE A 330 -25.39 -21.61 4.11
N LYS A 331 -26.70 -21.63 3.80
CA LYS A 331 -27.72 -20.80 4.47
C LYS A 331 -27.91 -21.12 5.95
N ASP A 332 -27.57 -22.33 6.39
CA ASP A 332 -27.77 -22.76 7.78
C ASP A 332 -26.71 -22.17 8.72
N TYR A 333 -25.60 -21.64 8.19
CA TYR A 333 -24.45 -21.17 8.98
C TYR A 333 -24.85 -20.27 10.15
N VAL A 334 -25.63 -19.21 9.89
CA VAL A 334 -26.04 -18.26 10.94
C VAL A 334 -26.94 -18.95 11.96
N SER A 335 -27.92 -19.75 11.51
CA SER A 335 -28.85 -20.46 12.40
C SER A 335 -28.19 -21.56 13.22
N SER A 336 -27.10 -22.15 12.73
CA SER A 336 -26.36 -23.18 13.46
C SER A 336 -25.28 -22.60 14.35
N LEU A 337 -24.93 -21.32 14.20
CA LEU A 337 -23.79 -20.70 14.88
C LEU A 337 -23.97 -20.75 16.40
N GLU A 338 -25.12 -20.27 16.90
CA GLU A 338 -25.44 -20.27 18.34
C GLU A 338 -25.23 -21.65 18.96
N TYR A 339 -25.80 -22.69 18.37
CA TYR A 339 -25.66 -24.07 18.88
C TYR A 339 -24.23 -24.62 18.70
N SER A 340 -23.62 -24.39 17.54
CA SER A 340 -22.29 -24.94 17.21
C SER A 340 -21.19 -24.36 18.07
N VAL A 341 -21.36 -23.14 18.57
CA VAL A 341 -20.38 -22.47 19.43
C VAL A 341 -20.82 -22.31 20.88
N ALA A 342 -22.04 -22.75 21.23
CA ALA A 342 -22.56 -22.70 22.60
C ALA A 342 -21.59 -23.24 23.67
N PRO A 343 -20.83 -24.34 23.48
CA PRO A 343 -19.95 -24.85 24.53
C PRO A 343 -18.59 -24.15 24.61
N PHE A 344 -18.31 -23.17 23.74
CA PHE A 344 -16.95 -22.69 23.47
C PHE A 344 -16.75 -21.21 23.85
N THR A 345 -15.55 -20.88 24.29
CA THR A 345 -14.99 -19.53 24.18
C THR A 345 -14.56 -19.31 22.74
N VAL A 346 -15.10 -18.28 22.08
CA VAL A 346 -15.00 -18.11 20.63
C VAL A 346 -14.16 -16.90 20.29
N ARG A 347 -13.07 -17.11 19.54
CA ARG A 347 -12.34 -16.00 18.92
C ARG A 347 -13.09 -15.54 17.67
N LEU A 348 -13.38 -14.25 17.65
CA LEU A 348 -14.03 -13.56 16.53
C LEU A 348 -13.05 -12.58 15.91
N LEU A 349 -13.06 -12.50 14.59
CA LEU A 349 -12.22 -11.58 13.81
C LEU A 349 -12.50 -10.14 14.26
N ALA A 350 -11.51 -9.52 14.90
CA ALA A 350 -11.55 -8.14 15.41
C ALA A 350 -10.17 -7.47 15.44
N GLY A 351 -10.09 -6.14 15.42
CA GLY A 351 -9.02 -5.41 16.13
C GLY A 351 -7.74 -5.01 15.37
N CYS A 352 -7.60 -5.24 14.07
CA CYS A 352 -6.46 -4.68 13.32
C CYS A 352 -6.79 -4.17 11.90
N ILE A 353 -7.84 -4.70 11.29
CA ILE A 353 -8.36 -4.34 9.97
C ILE A 353 -9.88 -4.30 10.11
N GLN A 354 -10.61 -3.46 9.36
CA GLN A 354 -12.07 -3.48 9.39
C GLN A 354 -12.72 -4.74 8.77
N ARG A 355 -11.92 -5.75 8.37
CA ARG A 355 -12.37 -7.10 8.02
C ARG A 355 -12.72 -7.90 9.28
N ASN A 356 -13.79 -7.46 9.92
CA ASN A 356 -14.33 -8.12 11.11
C ASN A 356 -15.45 -9.07 10.72
N ILE A 357 -15.84 -9.94 11.64
CA ILE A 357 -17.11 -10.66 11.50
C ILE A 357 -18.27 -9.67 11.29
N GLN A 358 -19.19 -9.97 10.37
CA GLN A 358 -20.41 -9.16 10.24
C GLN A 358 -21.29 -9.20 11.50
N PHE A 359 -22.10 -8.15 11.67
CA PHE A 359 -22.92 -7.94 12.85
C PHE A 359 -23.96 -9.05 13.09
N GLN A 360 -24.63 -9.55 12.04
CA GLN A 360 -25.57 -10.67 12.11
C GLN A 360 -24.98 -11.92 12.81
N SER A 361 -23.78 -12.38 12.46
CA SER A 361 -23.17 -13.57 13.09
C SER A 361 -22.63 -13.23 14.48
N PHE A 362 -22.04 -12.05 14.63
CA PHE A 362 -21.56 -11.58 15.92
C PHE A 362 -22.67 -11.55 16.97
N SER A 363 -23.86 -11.05 16.60
CA SER A 363 -25.00 -10.93 17.51
C SER A 363 -25.59 -12.29 17.94
N GLN A 364 -25.39 -13.37 17.17
CA GLN A 364 -25.86 -14.72 17.53
C GLN A 364 -24.99 -15.39 18.60
N ILE A 365 -23.77 -14.93 18.81
CA ILE A 365 -22.85 -15.51 19.79
C ILE A 365 -23.05 -14.76 21.11
N PRO A 366 -23.28 -15.40 22.27
CA PRO A 366 -23.46 -14.67 23.53
C PRO A 366 -22.24 -13.78 23.89
N PRO A 367 -22.43 -12.52 24.35
CA PRO A 367 -21.33 -11.58 24.63
C PRO A 367 -20.22 -12.14 25.51
N GLU A 368 -20.57 -12.92 26.54
CA GLU A 368 -19.64 -13.53 27.50
C GLU A 368 -18.74 -14.61 26.89
N LYS A 369 -19.05 -15.09 25.68
CA LYS A 369 -18.25 -16.07 24.94
C LYS A 369 -17.36 -15.45 23.87
N ARG A 370 -17.51 -14.15 23.60
CA ARG A 370 -16.80 -13.48 22.50
C ARG A 370 -15.43 -13.02 22.95
N LEU A 371 -14.39 -13.56 22.31
CA LEU A 371 -13.05 -12.98 22.35
C LEU A 371 -12.76 -12.26 21.04
N ALA A 372 -12.94 -10.94 21.05
CA ALA A 372 -12.62 -10.07 19.92
C ALA A 372 -11.09 -9.92 19.77
N LYS A 373 -10.49 -10.59 18.77
CA LYS A 373 -9.05 -10.48 18.48
C LYS A 373 -8.77 -10.76 17.00
N ALA A 374 -7.65 -10.26 16.48
CA ALA A 374 -7.26 -10.47 15.08
C ALA A 374 -7.25 -11.97 14.74
N SER A 375 -7.56 -12.36 13.51
CA SER A 375 -7.41 -13.77 13.14
C SER A 375 -5.93 -14.18 13.21
N PRO A 376 -5.60 -15.34 13.82
CA PRO A 376 -4.23 -15.85 13.76
C PRO A 376 -3.81 -16.22 12.33
N ILE A 377 -4.76 -16.43 11.42
CA ILE A 377 -4.49 -16.77 10.01
C ILE A 377 -3.82 -15.59 9.29
N ILE A 378 -4.23 -14.34 9.58
CA ILE A 378 -3.70 -13.12 8.94
C ILE A 378 -2.17 -13.07 9.07
N ASP A 379 -1.66 -13.24 10.28
CA ASP A 379 -0.22 -13.13 10.54
C ASP A 379 0.56 -14.35 10.02
N LEU A 380 -0.04 -15.55 10.07
CA LEU A 380 0.59 -16.77 9.58
C LEU A 380 0.74 -16.78 8.06
N ARG A 381 -0.22 -16.20 7.32
CA ARG A 381 -0.17 -16.12 5.86
C ARG A 381 0.62 -14.92 5.34
N ALA A 382 0.67 -13.82 6.11
CA ALA A 382 1.44 -12.64 5.77
C ALA A 382 2.95 -12.95 5.65
N GLU A 383 3.46 -13.87 6.50
CA GLU A 383 4.84 -14.37 6.46
C GLU A 383 4.97 -15.58 5.52
N LYS A 384 5.25 -15.32 4.25
CA LYS A 384 5.31 -16.36 3.20
C LYS A 384 6.42 -17.37 3.49
N ASN A 385 6.11 -18.65 3.33
CA ASN A 385 7.09 -19.72 3.46
C ASN A 385 8.07 -19.75 2.28
N LYS A 386 9.13 -20.56 2.35
CA LYS A 386 10.19 -20.58 1.32
C LYS A 386 9.68 -20.95 -0.09
N ILE A 387 8.67 -21.80 -0.19
CA ILE A 387 8.06 -22.20 -1.46
C ILE A 387 7.22 -21.05 -2.02
N GLU A 388 6.37 -20.45 -1.19
CA GLU A 388 5.57 -19.27 -1.56
C GLU A 388 6.47 -18.09 -1.98
N VAL A 389 7.55 -17.81 -1.25
CA VAL A 389 8.53 -16.75 -1.61
C VAL A 389 9.21 -17.05 -2.95
N ALA A 390 9.58 -18.31 -3.20
CA ALA A 390 10.17 -18.70 -4.48
C ALA A 390 9.13 -18.61 -5.61
N GLY A 391 7.88 -18.96 -5.34
CA GLY A 391 6.75 -18.79 -6.25
C GLY A 391 6.53 -17.33 -6.62
N MET A 392 6.41 -16.44 -5.64
CA MET A 392 6.23 -15.00 -5.86
C MET A 392 7.34 -14.43 -6.77
N ARG A 393 8.59 -14.89 -6.60
CA ARG A 393 9.69 -14.46 -7.48
C ARG A 393 9.53 -14.97 -8.92
N ARG A 394 9.05 -16.20 -9.12
CA ARG A 394 8.81 -16.77 -10.45
C ARG A 394 7.64 -16.07 -11.14
N SER A 395 6.52 -15.87 -10.45
CA SER A 395 5.36 -15.15 -11.01
C SER A 395 5.72 -13.71 -11.38
N HIS A 396 6.45 -12.98 -10.53
CA HIS A 396 6.92 -11.63 -10.85
C HIS A 396 7.93 -11.60 -12.01
N LEU A 397 8.74 -12.64 -12.19
CA LEU A 397 9.65 -12.74 -13.33
C LEU A 397 8.88 -12.97 -14.64
N LYS A 398 7.87 -13.85 -14.63
CA LYS A 398 6.94 -14.07 -15.75
C LYS A 398 6.17 -12.78 -16.10
N ASP A 399 5.66 -12.09 -15.09
CA ASP A 399 4.94 -10.82 -15.25
C ASP A 399 5.84 -9.70 -15.77
N ALA A 400 7.08 -9.60 -15.27
CA ALA A 400 8.06 -8.64 -15.78
C ALA A 400 8.42 -8.90 -17.25
N MET A 401 8.49 -10.16 -17.66
CA MET A 401 8.65 -10.55 -19.07
C MET A 401 7.45 -10.08 -19.91
N ALA A 402 6.22 -10.36 -19.44
CA ALA A 402 4.99 -9.93 -20.10
C ALA A 402 4.91 -8.40 -20.23
N MET A 403 5.22 -7.66 -19.16
CA MET A 403 5.26 -6.19 -19.18
C MET A 403 6.32 -5.66 -20.13
N CYS A 404 7.53 -6.23 -20.16
CA CYS A 404 8.56 -5.79 -21.11
C CYS A 404 8.17 -6.09 -22.56
N ASP A 405 7.53 -7.24 -22.82
CA ASP A 405 7.05 -7.61 -24.15
C ASP A 405 5.93 -6.67 -24.63
N PHE A 406 4.95 -6.43 -23.76
CA PHE A 406 3.88 -5.47 -24.00
C PHE A 406 4.41 -4.06 -24.28
N LEU A 407 5.28 -3.52 -23.43
CA LEU A 407 5.78 -2.15 -23.58
C LEU A 407 6.63 -1.99 -24.84
N ALA A 408 7.43 -3.00 -25.18
CA ALA A 408 8.19 -3.02 -26.43
C ALA A 408 7.27 -3.07 -27.66
N TYR A 409 6.27 -3.94 -27.63
CA TYR A 409 5.27 -4.06 -28.69
C TYR A 409 4.47 -2.76 -28.87
N MET A 410 3.97 -2.18 -27.77
CA MET A 410 3.20 -0.94 -27.77
C MET A 410 4.00 0.22 -28.35
N GLU A 411 5.23 0.45 -27.90
CA GLU A 411 6.08 1.53 -28.43
C GLU A 411 6.46 1.32 -29.92
N GLU A 412 6.57 0.07 -30.38
CA GLU A 412 6.78 -0.23 -31.80
C GLU A 412 5.53 0.08 -32.61
N GLN A 413 4.37 -0.44 -32.20
CA GLN A 413 3.12 -0.24 -32.93
C GLN A 413 2.68 1.22 -32.94
N TYR A 414 2.86 1.95 -31.83
CA TYR A 414 2.53 3.37 -31.75
C TYR A 414 3.31 4.23 -32.75
N LYS A 415 4.53 3.83 -33.11
CA LYS A 415 5.32 4.52 -34.15
C LYS A 415 4.81 4.26 -35.56
N LEU A 416 4.14 3.12 -35.77
CA LEU A 416 3.60 2.73 -37.07
C LEU A 416 2.20 3.33 -37.28
N ASP A 417 1.36 3.28 -36.25
CA ASP A 417 0.01 3.82 -36.23
C ASP A 417 -0.31 4.38 -34.84
N SER A 418 -0.18 5.69 -34.68
CA SER A 418 -0.48 6.38 -33.41
C SER A 418 -1.98 6.45 -33.13
N GLU A 419 -2.83 6.41 -34.17
CA GLU A 419 -4.29 6.52 -34.02
C GLU A 419 -4.93 5.20 -33.55
N GLY A 420 -4.20 4.08 -33.72
CA GLY A 420 -4.61 2.75 -33.28
C GLY A 420 -4.60 2.53 -31.76
N TRP A 421 -4.06 3.45 -30.95
CA TRP A 421 -3.90 3.28 -29.51
C TRP A 421 -4.80 4.20 -28.68
N ASP A 422 -5.67 3.58 -27.90
CA ASP A 422 -6.46 4.19 -26.83
C ASP A 422 -6.26 3.42 -25.51
N GLU A 423 -6.85 3.92 -24.43
CA GLU A 423 -6.70 3.34 -23.09
C GLU A 423 -7.22 1.90 -23.01
N MET A 424 -8.37 1.62 -23.63
CA MET A 424 -8.93 0.27 -23.68
C MET A 424 -8.06 -0.68 -24.52
N GLN A 425 -7.43 -0.20 -25.58
CA GLN A 425 -6.45 -0.98 -26.35
C GLN A 425 -5.25 -1.37 -25.48
N VAL A 426 -4.76 -0.48 -24.62
CA VAL A 426 -3.70 -0.79 -23.64
C VAL A 426 -4.13 -1.91 -22.71
N VAL A 427 -5.31 -1.77 -22.08
CA VAL A 427 -5.89 -2.79 -21.19
C VAL A 427 -5.97 -4.15 -21.87
N ARG A 428 -6.51 -4.19 -23.11
CA ARG A 428 -6.71 -5.44 -23.83
C ARG A 428 -5.38 -6.17 -24.07
N VAL A 429 -4.41 -5.47 -24.66
CA VAL A 429 -3.16 -6.10 -25.10
C VAL A 429 -2.30 -6.57 -23.93
N ILE A 430 -2.20 -5.79 -22.85
CA ILE A 430 -1.40 -6.24 -21.69
C ILE A 430 -2.03 -7.47 -21.02
N ASN A 431 -3.36 -7.53 -20.94
CA ASN A 431 -4.07 -8.67 -20.36
C ASN A 431 -3.90 -9.93 -21.21
N GLU A 432 -3.98 -9.81 -22.54
CA GLU A 432 -3.71 -10.90 -23.48
C GLU A 432 -2.28 -11.44 -23.31
N ILE A 433 -1.26 -10.57 -23.30
CA ILE A 433 0.15 -10.98 -23.14
C ILE A 433 0.42 -11.63 -21.78
N ARG A 434 -0.25 -11.17 -20.70
CA ARG A 434 -0.18 -11.83 -19.40
C ARG A 434 -0.82 -13.22 -19.41
N TYR A 435 -1.93 -13.38 -20.11
CA TYR A 435 -2.63 -14.65 -20.21
C TYR A 435 -1.80 -15.72 -20.94
N GLU A 436 -0.88 -15.32 -21.83
CA GLU A 436 0.09 -16.23 -22.47
C GLU A 436 1.13 -16.80 -21.50
N GLN A 437 1.30 -16.21 -20.31
CA GLN A 437 2.32 -16.63 -19.36
C GLN A 437 1.94 -17.94 -18.66
N ASP A 438 2.92 -18.82 -18.48
CA ASP A 438 2.73 -20.12 -17.82
C ASP A 438 2.16 -19.96 -16.40
N GLY A 439 1.10 -20.73 -16.12
CA GLY A 439 0.43 -20.75 -14.82
C GLY A 439 -0.44 -19.53 -14.52
N ASN A 440 -0.60 -18.58 -15.45
CA ASN A 440 -1.53 -17.47 -15.30
C ASN A 440 -2.99 -17.97 -15.23
N ARG A 441 -3.80 -17.32 -14.40
CA ARG A 441 -5.21 -17.63 -14.11
C ARG A 441 -6.13 -16.41 -14.28
N GLY A 442 -5.62 -15.36 -14.93
CA GLY A 442 -6.31 -14.08 -15.13
C GLY A 442 -5.56 -12.90 -14.53
N ILE A 443 -6.20 -11.73 -14.60
CA ILE A 443 -5.71 -10.50 -13.98
C ILE A 443 -5.99 -10.50 -12.48
N ALA A 444 -5.15 -9.80 -11.71
CA ALA A 444 -5.29 -9.65 -10.26
C ALA A 444 -6.26 -8.54 -9.84
N PHE A 445 -6.50 -7.58 -10.73
CA PHE A 445 -7.48 -6.49 -10.60
C PHE A 445 -7.74 -5.89 -11.99
N PRO A 446 -8.83 -5.10 -12.18
CA PRO A 446 -9.06 -4.39 -13.44
C PRO A 446 -7.87 -3.49 -13.78
N THR A 447 -7.31 -3.64 -14.98
CA THR A 447 -6.15 -2.84 -15.39
C THR A 447 -6.53 -1.37 -15.51
N ILE A 448 -5.80 -0.53 -14.79
CA ILE A 448 -5.89 0.93 -14.87
C ILE A 448 -4.98 1.37 -16.02
N ALA A 449 -5.55 2.03 -17.02
CA ALA A 449 -4.79 2.64 -18.10
C ALA A 449 -5.32 4.06 -18.33
N GLY A 450 -4.64 5.05 -17.77
CA GLY A 450 -5.06 6.45 -17.83
C GLY A 450 -4.08 7.30 -18.63
N TYR A 451 -4.56 8.01 -19.65
CA TYR A 451 -3.81 9.00 -20.40
C TYR A 451 -4.17 10.43 -19.95
N GLY A 452 -3.16 11.28 -19.78
CA GLY A 452 -3.38 12.69 -19.46
C GLY A 452 -4.17 12.87 -18.15
N PRO A 453 -5.30 13.60 -18.15
CA PRO A 453 -6.10 13.80 -16.94
C PRO A 453 -6.57 12.51 -16.26
N HIS A 454 -6.80 11.43 -17.02
CA HIS A 454 -7.20 10.14 -16.43
C HIS A 454 -6.07 9.52 -15.59
N ALA A 455 -4.80 9.80 -15.89
CA ALA A 455 -3.67 9.37 -15.08
C ALA A 455 -3.63 10.05 -13.69
N ALA A 456 -4.39 11.13 -13.47
CA ALA A 456 -4.49 11.80 -12.18
C ALA A 456 -5.57 11.19 -11.26
N MET A 457 -6.36 10.23 -11.78
CA MET A 457 -7.36 9.48 -11.02
C MET A 457 -6.75 8.14 -10.62
N PRO A 458 -6.48 7.89 -9.32
CA PRO A 458 -5.73 6.71 -8.89
C PRO A 458 -6.29 5.38 -9.43
N HIS A 459 -7.62 5.22 -9.38
CA HIS A 459 -8.30 3.98 -9.76
C HIS A 459 -9.16 4.18 -11.03
N TYR A 460 -8.64 4.90 -12.03
CA TYR A 460 -9.34 5.06 -13.30
C TYR A 460 -9.43 3.74 -14.07
N GLU A 461 -10.66 3.31 -14.35
CA GLU A 461 -10.91 2.17 -15.22
C GLU A 461 -11.48 2.65 -16.56
N PRO A 462 -10.74 2.51 -17.68
CA PRO A 462 -11.22 2.95 -18.97
C PRO A 462 -12.43 2.13 -19.41
N ASN A 463 -13.45 2.81 -19.92
CA ASN A 463 -14.67 2.19 -20.42
C ASN A 463 -15.11 2.85 -21.73
N ASN A 464 -16.12 2.29 -22.39
CA ASN A 464 -16.58 2.78 -23.70
C ASN A 464 -17.01 4.26 -23.72
N LEU A 465 -17.39 4.84 -22.58
CA LEU A 465 -17.85 6.23 -22.47
C LEU A 465 -16.68 7.19 -22.24
N THR A 466 -15.67 6.78 -21.47
CA THR A 466 -14.55 7.64 -21.07
C THR A 466 -13.26 7.38 -21.86
N ASN A 467 -13.18 6.32 -22.66
CA ASN A 467 -11.98 5.94 -23.41
C ASN A 467 -11.48 7.08 -24.31
N ILE A 468 -10.20 7.43 -24.18
CA ILE A 468 -9.54 8.43 -25.03
C ILE A 468 -8.33 7.87 -25.77
N LYS A 469 -7.99 8.52 -26.88
CA LYS A 469 -6.77 8.23 -27.66
C LYS A 469 -5.52 8.64 -26.90
N ILE A 470 -4.47 7.83 -27.03
CA ILE A 470 -3.20 8.08 -26.38
C ILE A 470 -2.37 9.02 -27.27
N GLY A 471 -2.10 10.22 -26.77
CA GLY A 471 -1.27 11.21 -27.45
C GLY A 471 0.19 11.24 -26.99
N THR A 472 0.93 12.26 -27.43
CA THR A 472 2.36 12.43 -27.14
C THR A 472 2.68 13.56 -26.16
N THR A 473 1.67 14.30 -25.66
CA THR A 473 1.84 15.52 -24.86
C THR A 473 1.79 15.28 -23.35
N SER A 474 1.31 14.11 -22.92
CA SER A 474 1.12 13.79 -21.51
C SER A 474 1.56 12.37 -21.15
N THR A 475 1.47 12.06 -19.86
CA THR A 475 1.80 10.76 -19.31
C THR A 475 0.70 9.73 -19.57
N LEU A 476 1.11 8.48 -19.76
CA LEU A 476 0.28 7.30 -19.73
C LEU A 476 0.65 6.51 -18.47
N MET A 477 -0.29 6.31 -17.55
CA MET A 477 -0.13 5.45 -16.39
C MET A 477 -0.79 4.11 -16.65
N ILE A 478 -0.06 3.03 -16.38
CA ILE A 478 -0.56 1.66 -16.52
C ILE A 478 -0.33 0.96 -15.19
N ASP A 479 -1.41 0.58 -14.52
CA ASP A 479 -1.37 -0.20 -13.29
C ASP A 479 -2.10 -1.51 -13.48
N SER A 480 -1.41 -2.62 -13.21
CA SER A 480 -1.87 -3.93 -13.66
C SER A 480 -1.14 -5.08 -12.98
N GLY A 481 -1.83 -6.22 -12.89
CA GLY A 481 -1.31 -7.41 -12.23
C GLY A 481 -1.97 -8.69 -12.71
N GLY A 482 -1.36 -9.83 -12.38
CA GLY A 482 -1.78 -11.16 -12.78
C GLY A 482 -1.88 -12.12 -11.60
N GLN A 483 -2.84 -13.04 -11.68
CA GLN A 483 -2.92 -14.20 -10.79
C GLN A 483 -2.19 -15.38 -11.43
N TYR A 484 -1.22 -15.94 -10.73
CA TYR A 484 -0.48 -17.12 -11.14
C TYR A 484 -0.62 -18.20 -10.07
N LEU A 485 -0.57 -19.48 -10.44
CA LEU A 485 -0.60 -20.57 -9.45
C LEU A 485 0.47 -20.43 -8.36
N ASP A 486 1.62 -19.82 -8.70
CA ASP A 486 2.75 -19.57 -7.82
C ASP A 486 2.83 -18.13 -7.27
N GLY A 487 1.83 -17.27 -7.48
CA GLY A 487 1.78 -15.96 -6.83
C GLY A 487 0.85 -14.94 -7.47
N THR A 488 0.74 -13.78 -6.85
CA THR A 488 -0.03 -12.64 -7.35
C THR A 488 0.94 -11.50 -7.66
N THR A 489 0.72 -10.78 -8.75
CA THR A 489 1.58 -9.65 -9.16
C THR A 489 0.79 -8.34 -9.17
N ASP A 490 1.51 -7.25 -8.96
CA ASP A 490 1.00 -5.89 -9.01
C ASP A 490 2.15 -4.95 -9.44
N VAL A 491 1.94 -4.19 -10.50
CA VAL A 491 2.95 -3.28 -11.05
C VAL A 491 2.34 -2.11 -11.80
N THR A 492 2.69 -0.92 -11.32
CA THR A 492 2.43 0.35 -12.00
C THR A 492 3.65 0.86 -12.75
N ARG A 493 3.48 1.34 -13.99
CA ARG A 493 4.49 2.14 -14.72
C ARG A 493 3.85 3.35 -15.36
N THR A 494 4.49 4.51 -15.20
CA THR A 494 4.13 5.75 -15.89
C THR A 494 5.11 6.01 -17.02
N LEU A 495 4.58 6.21 -18.21
CA LEU A 495 5.31 6.37 -19.46
C LEU A 495 5.02 7.75 -20.05
N HIS A 496 5.82 8.13 -21.05
CA HIS A 496 5.55 9.30 -21.88
C HIS A 496 5.94 8.97 -23.32
N LEU A 497 5.04 9.12 -24.29
CA LEU A 497 5.33 8.73 -25.68
C LEU A 497 6.02 9.84 -26.49
N GLY A 498 5.82 11.12 -26.15
CA GLY A 498 6.55 12.26 -26.72
C GLY A 498 7.68 12.77 -25.83
N VAL A 499 7.78 14.11 -25.72
CA VAL A 499 8.77 14.84 -24.91
C VAL A 499 8.11 15.37 -23.63
N PRO A 500 8.48 14.87 -22.42
CA PRO A 500 7.85 15.32 -21.19
C PRO A 500 8.32 16.72 -20.76
N THR A 501 7.40 17.47 -20.15
CA THR A 501 7.65 18.79 -19.58
C THR A 501 8.57 18.73 -18.36
N ASP A 502 9.14 19.88 -17.98
CA ASP A 502 9.97 19.96 -16.77
C ASP A 502 9.18 19.63 -15.50
N GLU A 503 7.91 19.98 -15.47
CA GLU A 503 6.99 19.69 -14.35
C GLU A 503 6.70 18.19 -14.24
N GLN A 504 6.35 17.52 -15.34
CA GLN A 504 6.15 16.07 -15.38
C GLN A 504 7.42 15.33 -14.92
N LYS A 505 8.59 15.75 -15.39
CA LYS A 505 9.88 15.17 -14.96
C LYS A 505 10.15 15.39 -13.48
N LYS A 506 9.88 16.60 -12.95
CA LYS A 506 10.04 16.91 -11.52
C LYS A 506 9.11 16.05 -10.66
N ALA A 507 7.83 15.96 -11.01
CA ALA A 507 6.85 15.16 -10.30
C ALA A 507 7.24 13.68 -10.28
N TYR A 508 7.49 13.09 -11.45
CA TYR A 508 7.93 11.69 -11.58
C TYR A 508 9.21 11.42 -10.78
N THR A 509 10.20 12.32 -10.87
CA THR A 509 11.47 12.12 -10.17
C THR A 509 11.32 12.21 -8.65
N ARG A 510 10.39 13.02 -8.13
CA ARG A 510 10.12 13.06 -6.68
C ARG A 510 9.54 11.76 -6.17
N VAL A 511 8.56 11.21 -6.89
CA VAL A 511 7.96 9.90 -6.59
C VAL A 511 9.01 8.80 -6.66
N LEU A 512 9.85 8.80 -7.71
CA LEU A 512 10.95 7.84 -7.85
C LEU A 512 11.94 7.94 -6.69
N ILE A 513 12.28 9.15 -6.22
CA ILE A 513 13.15 9.31 -5.05
C ILE A 513 12.52 8.65 -3.81
N GLY A 514 11.24 8.92 -3.53
CA GLY A 514 10.54 8.30 -2.42
C GLY A 514 10.54 6.76 -2.49
N SER A 515 10.26 6.22 -3.68
CA SER A 515 10.31 4.77 -3.94
C SER A 515 11.71 4.17 -3.71
N ILE A 516 12.76 4.83 -4.22
CA ILE A 516 14.15 4.40 -4.03
C ILE A 516 14.55 4.44 -2.56
N GLU A 517 14.23 5.54 -1.86
CA GLU A 517 14.57 5.73 -0.45
C GLU A 517 13.90 4.67 0.43
N LEU A 518 12.62 4.36 0.16
CA LEU A 518 11.91 3.28 0.86
C LEU A 518 12.50 1.90 0.53
N SER A 519 12.69 1.55 -0.75
CA SER A 519 13.25 0.25 -1.14
C SER A 519 14.69 0.04 -0.62
N SER A 520 15.46 1.11 -0.49
CA SER A 520 16.83 1.07 0.04
C SER A 520 16.92 1.02 1.56
N LEU A 521 15.81 1.20 2.27
CA LEU A 521 15.81 1.37 3.71
C LEU A 521 16.23 0.08 4.43
N ILE A 522 17.10 0.25 5.43
CA ILE A 522 17.45 -0.78 6.41
C ILE A 522 16.87 -0.32 7.74
N PHE A 523 15.92 -1.07 8.29
CA PHE A 523 15.10 -0.64 9.42
C PHE A 523 14.92 -1.77 10.44
N PRO A 524 14.74 -1.45 11.74
CA PRO A 524 14.46 -2.47 12.74
C PRO A 524 13.07 -3.08 12.50
N ASN A 525 12.92 -4.35 12.83
CA ASN A 525 11.73 -5.13 12.46
C ASN A 525 10.45 -4.75 13.24
N ASP A 526 10.56 -3.87 14.22
CA ASP A 526 9.48 -3.38 15.08
C ASP A 526 8.78 -2.12 14.55
N LEU A 527 9.21 -1.56 13.41
CA LEU A 527 8.51 -0.44 12.79
C LEU A 527 7.20 -0.86 12.12
N SER A 528 6.16 -0.05 12.28
CA SER A 528 4.89 -0.20 11.55
C SER A 528 4.99 0.34 10.12
N ALA A 529 4.06 -0.06 9.25
CA ALA A 529 3.99 0.45 7.88
C ALA A 529 3.84 1.98 7.84
N ASP A 530 3.00 2.55 8.70
CA ASP A 530 2.76 4.01 8.79
C ASP A 530 4.03 4.79 9.18
N GLN A 531 4.92 4.17 9.96
CA GLN A 531 6.21 4.77 10.28
C GLN A 531 7.16 4.79 9.09
N LEU A 532 7.03 3.83 8.17
CA LEU A 532 7.82 3.75 6.94
C LEU A 532 7.27 4.66 5.83
N ASP A 533 5.95 4.89 5.81
CA ASP A 533 5.23 5.71 4.82
C ASP A 533 5.82 7.12 4.65
N VAL A 534 6.23 7.75 5.76
CA VAL A 534 6.87 9.08 5.77
C VAL A 534 8.11 9.15 4.87
N ILE A 535 8.85 8.05 4.71
CA ILE A 535 10.05 7.99 3.87
C ILE A 535 9.68 8.17 2.39
N ALA A 536 8.60 7.52 1.93
CA ALA A 536 8.16 7.65 0.54
C ALA A 536 7.63 9.06 0.23
N ARG A 537 7.00 9.72 1.21
CA ARG A 537 6.40 11.06 1.03
C ARG A 537 7.39 12.22 1.16
N ARG A 538 8.51 12.03 1.85
CA ARG A 538 9.49 13.08 2.19
C ARG A 538 9.84 13.99 1.00
N SER A 539 10.13 13.38 -0.15
CA SER A 539 10.52 14.11 -1.37
C SER A 539 9.41 15.01 -1.92
N LEU A 540 8.14 14.59 -1.78
CA LEU A 540 6.97 15.37 -2.18
C LEU A 540 6.65 16.47 -1.17
N TRP A 541 6.62 16.14 0.13
CA TRP A 541 6.34 17.10 1.21
C TRP A 541 7.33 18.26 1.24
N SER A 542 8.60 18.02 0.90
CA SER A 542 9.62 19.08 0.78
C SER A 542 9.28 20.17 -0.25
N SER A 543 8.23 19.96 -1.06
CA SER A 543 7.72 20.91 -2.05
C SER A 543 6.22 21.12 -1.95
N GLY A 544 5.60 20.74 -0.83
CA GLY A 544 4.18 20.96 -0.58
C GLY A 544 3.23 20.06 -1.38
N TYR A 545 3.72 18.94 -1.93
CA TYR A 545 2.90 17.95 -2.64
C TYR A 545 2.65 16.71 -1.78
N ASP A 546 1.59 15.97 -2.07
CA ASP A 546 1.26 14.67 -1.45
C ASP A 546 0.45 13.78 -2.43
N TYR A 547 0.21 12.52 -2.07
CA TYR A 547 -0.73 11.61 -2.75
C TYR A 547 -1.78 11.07 -1.76
N MET A 548 -3.04 11.02 -2.17
CA MET A 548 -4.19 10.74 -1.28
C MET A 548 -4.54 9.25 -1.14
N HIS A 549 -3.52 8.39 -1.04
CA HIS A 549 -3.63 6.95 -0.78
C HIS A 549 -2.42 6.47 0.03
N GLY A 550 -2.45 5.23 0.55
CA GLY A 550 -1.31 4.64 1.26
C GLY A 550 -0.09 4.40 0.37
N THR A 551 1.10 4.29 0.96
CA THR A 551 2.36 4.02 0.22
C THR A 551 2.43 2.61 -0.37
N GLY A 552 1.77 1.64 0.25
CA GLY A 552 1.72 0.27 -0.24
C GLY A 552 0.86 -0.64 0.63
N HIS A 553 0.72 -1.90 0.21
CA HIS A 553 -0.05 -2.94 0.89
C HIS A 553 0.71 -4.28 0.81
N GLY A 554 0.26 -5.29 1.57
CA GLY A 554 0.72 -6.66 1.39
C GLY A 554 0.08 -7.28 0.15
N ILE A 555 0.70 -8.33 -0.39
CA ILE A 555 0.20 -9.11 -1.53
C ILE A 555 0.12 -10.57 -1.12
N GLY A 556 -1.03 -11.21 -1.31
CA GLY A 556 -1.26 -12.62 -1.03
C GLY A 556 -0.65 -13.54 -2.09
N HIS A 557 -0.35 -14.79 -1.73
CA HIS A 557 0.18 -15.79 -2.67
C HIS A 557 -0.96 -16.51 -3.40
N PHE A 558 -1.18 -16.16 -4.67
CA PHE A 558 -2.31 -16.63 -5.48
C PHE A 558 -3.63 -16.45 -4.71
N SER A 559 -3.89 -15.19 -4.34
CA SER A 559 -4.92 -14.75 -3.40
C SER A 559 -5.17 -13.24 -3.59
N SER A 560 -5.76 -12.57 -2.60
CA SER A 560 -5.96 -11.12 -2.56
C SER A 560 -4.69 -10.36 -2.98
N VAL A 561 -4.82 -9.41 -3.90
CA VAL A 561 -3.75 -8.48 -4.22
C VAL A 561 -3.57 -7.47 -3.08
N HIS A 562 -4.64 -7.20 -2.33
CA HIS A 562 -4.64 -6.37 -1.12
C HIS A 562 -4.71 -7.22 0.16
N GLU A 563 -3.54 -7.63 0.66
CA GLU A 563 -3.39 -8.41 1.90
C GLU A 563 -2.79 -7.58 3.04
N PHE A 564 -3.16 -7.91 4.27
CA PHE A 564 -2.76 -7.19 5.47
C PHE A 564 -2.03 -8.09 6.47
N SER A 565 -1.33 -7.47 7.41
CA SER A 565 -0.69 -8.11 8.56
C SER A 565 -1.04 -7.32 9.82
N CYS A 566 -1.24 -8.01 10.93
CA CYS A 566 -1.50 -7.41 12.24
C CYS A 566 -0.30 -7.58 13.19
N LYS A 567 0.73 -8.28 12.71
CA LYS A 567 1.94 -8.62 13.45
C LYS A 567 2.81 -7.39 13.66
N SER A 568 2.93 -6.97 14.92
CA SER A 568 4.07 -6.18 15.37
C SER A 568 5.19 -7.14 15.76
N HIS A 569 6.39 -6.99 15.18
CA HIS A 569 7.52 -7.78 15.64
C HIS A 569 8.17 -7.10 16.84
N ASN A 570 8.62 -7.90 17.81
CA ASN A 570 9.47 -7.43 18.91
C ASN A 570 10.89 -7.95 18.66
N GLY A 571 11.90 -7.08 18.61
CA GLY A 571 13.29 -7.53 18.50
C GLY A 571 14.29 -6.49 17.99
N GLN A 572 15.57 -6.87 17.99
CA GLN A 572 16.69 -6.08 17.46
C GLN A 572 17.17 -6.60 16.09
N ARG A 573 16.26 -7.07 15.24
CA ARG A 573 16.62 -7.53 13.88
C ARG A 573 16.40 -6.39 12.90
N PHE A 574 17.35 -6.21 11.99
CA PHE A 574 17.16 -5.28 10.88
C PHE A 574 16.64 -6.02 9.65
N LEU A 575 15.67 -5.40 9.00
CA LEU A 575 15.09 -5.82 7.72
C LEU A 575 15.52 -4.85 6.62
N LYS A 576 15.36 -5.29 5.38
CA LYS A 576 15.47 -4.48 4.18
C LYS A 576 14.55 -5.04 3.11
N PHE A 577 14.20 -4.21 2.13
CA PHE A 577 13.46 -4.68 0.97
C PHE A 577 14.36 -5.37 -0.05
N ARG A 578 13.74 -6.24 -0.86
CA ARG A 578 14.32 -6.79 -2.07
C ARG A 578 13.25 -6.73 -3.15
N ASP A 579 13.53 -6.00 -4.23
CA ASP A 579 12.59 -5.85 -5.32
C ASP A 579 12.32 -7.21 -6.00
N VAL A 580 11.05 -7.52 -6.17
CA VAL A 580 10.55 -8.66 -6.95
C VAL A 580 10.07 -8.23 -8.34
N THR A 581 9.51 -7.03 -8.46
CA THR A 581 9.10 -6.43 -9.73
C THR A 581 10.31 -5.91 -10.51
N LEU A 582 10.56 -6.45 -11.70
CA LEU A 582 11.74 -6.16 -12.52
C LEU A 582 11.36 -5.53 -13.88
N VAL A 583 10.63 -4.43 -13.86
CA VAL A 583 10.23 -3.69 -15.07
C VAL A 583 10.96 -2.34 -15.12
N PRO A 584 11.58 -1.93 -16.24
CA PRO A 584 12.31 -0.65 -16.31
C PRO A 584 11.45 0.56 -15.93
N TYR A 585 12.05 1.55 -15.27
CA TYR A 585 11.47 2.89 -15.14
C TYR A 585 11.62 3.68 -16.44
N GLU A 586 10.74 4.65 -16.73
CA GLU A 586 10.80 5.44 -17.97
C GLU A 586 11.93 6.49 -17.92
N PRO A 587 13.03 6.33 -18.68
CA PRO A 587 14.18 7.22 -18.56
C PRO A 587 13.88 8.67 -18.98
N LYS A 588 12.94 8.90 -19.90
CA LYS A 588 12.58 10.25 -20.37
C LYS A 588 11.97 11.11 -19.26
N LEU A 589 11.32 10.48 -18.27
CA LEU A 589 10.69 11.17 -17.14
C LEU A 589 11.66 11.41 -15.97
N ILE A 590 12.85 10.81 -15.98
CA ILE A 590 13.82 10.95 -14.87
C ILE A 590 14.70 12.18 -15.08
N LYS A 591 14.59 13.13 -14.15
CA LYS A 591 15.45 14.30 -14.07
C LYS A 591 16.72 13.96 -13.28
N ILE A 592 17.73 13.43 -13.99
CA ILE A 592 18.98 12.88 -13.41
C ILE A 592 19.69 13.81 -12.42
N ASN A 593 19.64 15.13 -12.62
CA ASN A 593 20.28 16.09 -11.72
C ASN A 593 19.57 16.25 -10.36
N MET A 594 18.34 15.73 -10.20
CA MET A 594 17.69 15.60 -8.89
C MET A 594 18.09 14.33 -8.15
N LEU A 595 18.74 13.37 -8.82
CA LEU A 595 19.17 12.12 -8.21
C LEU A 595 20.58 12.26 -7.61
N THR A 596 20.71 11.88 -6.34
CA THR A 596 22.00 11.73 -5.65
C THR A 596 22.78 10.54 -6.23
N SER A 597 24.09 10.47 -5.98
CA SER A 597 24.90 9.31 -6.39
C SER A 597 24.36 7.98 -5.84
N PRO A 598 23.91 7.88 -4.57
CA PRO A 598 23.19 6.70 -4.07
C PRO A 598 21.94 6.33 -4.88
N HIS A 599 21.10 7.31 -5.26
CA HIS A 599 19.90 7.03 -6.06
C HIS A 599 20.26 6.46 -7.43
N ARG A 600 21.26 7.05 -8.09
CA ARG A 600 21.74 6.56 -9.40
C ARG A 600 22.32 5.15 -9.31
N ARG A 601 23.07 4.87 -8.25
CA ARG A 601 23.64 3.53 -8.00
C ARG A 601 22.55 2.49 -7.76
N TRP A 602 21.53 2.81 -6.96
CA TRP A 602 20.38 1.92 -6.77
C TRP A 602 19.70 1.63 -8.11
N LEU A 603 19.40 2.67 -8.89
CA LEU A 603 18.74 2.53 -10.19
C LEU A 603 19.57 1.71 -11.19
N ASN A 604 20.89 1.90 -11.22
CA ASN A 604 21.80 1.10 -12.04
C ASN A 604 21.85 -0.36 -11.61
N ASN A 605 21.83 -0.65 -10.32
CA ASN A 605 21.79 -2.02 -9.78
C ASN A 605 20.45 -2.70 -10.08
N TYR A 606 19.35 -1.98 -9.93
CA TYR A 606 18.01 -2.42 -10.33
C TYR A 606 17.97 -2.77 -11.82
N ASN A 607 18.41 -1.85 -12.68
CA ASN A 607 18.50 -2.04 -14.12
C ASN A 607 19.43 -3.19 -14.51
N LYS A 608 20.52 -3.41 -13.78
CA LYS A 608 21.40 -4.57 -13.98
C LYS A 608 20.66 -5.88 -13.73
N ARG A 609 19.91 -5.99 -12.64
CA ARG A 609 19.08 -7.17 -12.36
C ARG A 609 18.04 -7.43 -13.44
N ILE A 610 17.39 -6.39 -13.97
CA ILE A 610 16.45 -6.54 -15.09
C ILE A 610 17.15 -7.18 -16.30
N ARG A 611 18.33 -6.67 -16.68
CA ARG A 611 19.09 -7.22 -17.82
C ARG A 611 19.50 -8.67 -17.62
N GLU A 612 19.87 -9.04 -16.40
CA GLU A 612 20.37 -10.37 -16.07
C GLU A 612 19.22 -11.38 -15.91
N GLU A 613 18.18 -11.04 -15.15
CA GLU A 613 17.07 -11.92 -14.80
C GLU A 613 16.00 -11.93 -15.91
N VAL A 614 15.41 -10.78 -16.22
CA VAL A 614 14.34 -10.67 -17.25
C VAL A 614 14.92 -10.86 -18.65
N GLY A 615 16.10 -10.29 -18.91
CA GLY A 615 16.77 -10.44 -20.20
C GLY A 615 17.13 -11.89 -20.56
N ALA A 616 17.42 -12.73 -19.56
CA ALA A 616 17.63 -14.16 -19.78
C ALA A 616 16.33 -14.87 -20.19
N GLU A 617 15.22 -14.61 -19.51
CA GLU A 617 13.92 -15.22 -19.84
C GLU A 617 13.39 -14.73 -21.20
N LEU A 618 13.55 -13.45 -21.53
CA LEU A 618 13.18 -12.93 -22.86
C LEU A 618 13.94 -13.64 -23.99
N LYS A 619 15.25 -13.87 -23.83
CA LYS A 619 16.06 -14.63 -24.79
C LYS A 619 15.62 -16.08 -24.90
N LYS A 620 15.40 -16.73 -23.76
CA LYS A 620 14.97 -18.12 -23.69
C LYS A 620 13.62 -18.33 -24.40
N ASN A 621 12.72 -17.37 -24.30
CA ASN A 621 11.41 -17.39 -24.96
C ASN A 621 11.40 -16.73 -26.36
N LEU A 622 12.59 -16.45 -26.94
CA LEU A 622 12.77 -15.84 -28.27
C LEU A 622 12.08 -14.47 -28.46
N LYS A 623 11.78 -13.76 -27.37
CA LYS A 623 11.18 -12.41 -27.38
C LYS A 623 12.27 -11.33 -27.59
N MET A 624 12.96 -11.40 -28.72
CA MET A 624 14.17 -10.60 -28.97
C MET A 624 13.91 -9.09 -29.12
N LYS A 625 12.74 -8.70 -29.66
CA LYS A 625 12.36 -7.28 -29.74
C LYS A 625 12.27 -6.65 -28.34
N ALA A 626 11.55 -7.32 -27.45
CA ALA A 626 11.43 -6.95 -26.05
C ALA A 626 12.78 -6.96 -25.31
N PHE A 627 13.66 -7.93 -25.62
CA PHE A 627 15.03 -7.94 -25.09
C PHE A 627 15.80 -6.66 -25.45
N TYR A 628 15.84 -6.28 -26.73
CA TYR A 628 16.57 -5.07 -27.16
C TYR A 628 15.93 -3.79 -26.62
N TRP A 629 14.60 -3.72 -26.59
CA TRP A 629 13.88 -2.61 -25.96
C TRP A 629 14.25 -2.45 -24.48
N MET A 630 14.23 -3.55 -23.71
CA MET A 630 14.59 -3.56 -22.29
C MET A 630 16.06 -3.14 -22.09
N MET A 631 16.98 -3.62 -22.93
CA MET A 631 18.39 -3.22 -22.88
C MET A 631 18.57 -1.71 -23.08
N ALA A 632 17.80 -1.10 -24.00
CA ALA A 632 17.81 0.35 -24.22
C ALA A 632 17.24 1.12 -23.03
N LYS A 633 16.12 0.67 -22.45
CA LYS A 633 15.48 1.32 -21.29
C LYS A 633 16.30 1.20 -20.00
N THR A 634 17.19 0.22 -19.91
CA THR A 634 17.98 -0.05 -18.72
C THR A 634 19.42 0.49 -18.78
N MET A 635 19.77 1.30 -19.78
CA MET A 635 21.12 1.87 -19.92
C MET A 635 21.65 2.48 -18.61
N THR A 636 22.94 2.26 -18.35
CA THR A 636 23.61 2.75 -17.15
C THR A 636 23.71 4.27 -17.17
N ILE A 637 23.38 4.90 -16.03
CA ILE A 637 23.45 6.34 -15.83
C ILE A 637 24.75 6.67 -15.07
N PRO A 638 25.50 7.72 -15.44
CA PRO A 638 26.71 8.14 -14.71
C PRO A 638 26.44 8.48 -13.24
N GLU A 639 27.17 7.84 -12.32
CA GLU A 639 26.99 8.04 -10.86
C GLU A 639 27.55 9.36 -10.34
N THR A 640 28.61 9.88 -10.98
CA THR A 640 29.13 11.22 -10.74
C THR A 640 28.61 12.14 -11.84
N GLY A 641 28.15 13.33 -11.48
CA GLY A 641 27.82 14.35 -12.47
C GLY A 641 29.10 14.71 -13.23
N SER A 642 29.21 14.34 -14.50
CA SER A 642 30.12 15.07 -15.36
C SER A 642 29.52 16.46 -15.53
N TYR A 643 30.20 17.48 -15.00
CA TYR A 643 30.08 18.81 -15.57
C TYR A 643 30.61 18.71 -17.00
N TYR A 644 29.72 18.41 -17.95
CA TYR A 644 29.98 18.68 -19.35
C TYR A 644 29.97 20.20 -19.49
N PHE A 645 31.16 20.82 -19.52
CA PHE A 645 31.31 22.12 -20.14
C PHE A 645 31.07 21.93 -21.65
N PRO A 646 30.11 22.63 -22.26
CA PRO A 646 29.98 22.63 -23.71
C PRO A 646 31.19 23.37 -24.27
N ASP A 647 32.05 22.65 -24.97
CA ASP A 647 33.20 23.20 -25.65
C ASP A 647 32.72 23.93 -26.92
N ASN A 648 32.31 25.18 -26.75
CA ASN A 648 32.11 26.13 -27.83
C ASN A 648 33.32 27.07 -27.85
N SER A 649 34.41 26.65 -28.52
CA SER A 649 35.25 27.62 -29.22
C SER A 649 36.11 26.95 -30.28
N GLN A 650 35.85 27.32 -31.54
CA GLN A 650 36.88 27.35 -32.56
C GLN A 650 37.91 28.41 -32.14
N ALA A 651 39.12 27.99 -31.77
CA ALA A 651 40.32 28.84 -31.76
C ALA A 651 41.59 28.00 -31.91
N MET A 652 42.52 28.52 -32.72
CA MET A 652 43.79 27.94 -33.16
C MET A 652 44.77 27.57 -32.02
N PRO A 653 45.76 26.67 -32.28
CA PRO A 653 46.55 26.02 -31.23
C PRO A 653 47.72 26.91 -30.75
N SER A 654 47.77 27.22 -29.46
CA SER A 654 48.93 27.86 -28.83
C SER A 654 49.68 26.89 -27.87
N THR A 655 50.88 26.50 -28.29
CA THR A 655 52.12 26.37 -27.49
C THR A 655 52.00 26.14 -25.97
N ASN A 656 51.42 25.03 -25.52
CA ASN A 656 51.52 24.64 -24.09
C ASN A 656 51.77 23.15 -23.82
N ARG A 657 52.01 22.32 -24.85
CA ARG A 657 52.37 20.90 -24.69
C ARG A 657 53.87 20.60 -24.58
N GLN A 658 54.75 21.60 -24.64
CA GLN A 658 56.21 21.39 -24.55
C GLN A 658 56.80 21.60 -23.14
N PHE A 659 56.08 22.21 -22.19
CA PHE A 659 56.62 22.45 -20.84
C PHE A 659 56.45 21.25 -19.89
N HIS A 660 55.37 20.47 -20.01
CA HIS A 660 55.12 19.35 -19.11
C HIS A 660 56.04 18.14 -19.37
N THR A 661 56.42 17.91 -20.62
CA THR A 661 57.33 16.81 -20.98
C THR A 661 58.77 17.10 -20.55
N LEU A 662 59.21 18.38 -20.59
CA LEU A 662 60.54 18.79 -20.15
C LEU A 662 60.68 18.72 -18.62
N ALA A 663 59.64 19.11 -17.87
CA ALA A 663 59.65 19.07 -16.41
C ALA A 663 59.69 17.64 -15.85
N ILE A 664 59.04 16.69 -16.52
CA ILE A 664 59.05 15.27 -16.13
C ILE A 664 60.42 14.63 -16.41
N ILE A 665 61.09 15.00 -17.51
CA ILE A 665 62.44 14.51 -17.83
C ILE A 665 63.49 15.07 -16.85
N VAL A 666 63.38 16.34 -16.44
CA VAL A 666 64.26 16.95 -15.42
C VAL A 666 64.03 16.35 -14.03
N ALA A 667 62.78 16.04 -13.67
CA ALA A 667 62.45 15.37 -12.42
C ALA A 667 63.02 13.95 -12.36
N ILE A 668 62.90 13.17 -13.44
CA ILE A 668 63.45 11.81 -13.52
C ILE A 668 64.99 11.84 -13.52
N TYR A 669 65.61 12.82 -14.18
CA TYR A 669 67.07 13.01 -14.17
C TYR A 669 67.61 13.33 -12.76
N HIS A 670 66.89 14.13 -11.96
CA HIS A 670 67.28 14.43 -10.58
C HIS A 670 67.02 13.29 -9.59
N ILE A 671 65.99 12.48 -9.84
CA ILE A 671 65.69 11.28 -9.02
C ILE A 671 66.75 10.19 -9.22
N ILE A 672 67.30 10.03 -10.43
CA ILE A 672 68.30 9.00 -10.72
C ILE A 672 69.70 9.36 -10.17
N LYS A 673 70.02 10.64 -9.96
CA LYS A 673 71.38 11.08 -9.58
C LYS A 673 71.63 11.25 -8.08
N SER A 674 70.62 11.11 -7.22
CA SER A 674 70.75 11.32 -5.77
C SER A 674 70.72 10.01 -4.99
N LYS A 675 71.85 9.27 -4.97
CA LYS A 675 72.11 8.23 -3.96
C LYS A 675 72.42 8.92 -2.62
N ARG A 676 71.40 9.20 -1.82
CA ARG A 676 71.41 9.24 -0.34
C ARG A 676 70.00 9.62 0.14
N TYR A 677 69.59 9.00 1.24
CA TYR A 677 68.30 9.15 1.94
C TYR A 677 67.14 8.25 1.45
N SER A 678 67.30 6.93 1.64
CA SER A 678 66.18 5.97 1.56
C SER A 678 65.33 5.85 2.83
N ASN A 679 65.56 6.66 3.88
CA ASN A 679 64.88 6.46 5.18
C ASN A 679 63.85 7.54 5.58
N ILE A 680 63.53 8.51 4.72
CA ILE A 680 62.57 9.58 5.06
C ILE A 680 61.17 9.30 4.50
N ILE A 681 61.03 8.52 3.43
CA ILE A 681 59.73 8.25 2.80
C ILE A 681 58.89 7.23 3.58
N LEU A 682 59.51 6.33 4.37
CA LEU A 682 58.77 5.44 5.28
C LEU A 682 58.24 6.15 6.56
N SER A 683 58.78 7.30 6.94
CA SER A 683 58.30 8.06 8.11
C SER A 683 57.07 8.91 7.82
N ILE A 684 56.80 9.22 6.54
CA ILE A 684 55.69 10.11 6.15
C ILE A 684 54.37 9.32 6.03
N TYR A 685 54.46 8.02 5.73
CA TYR A 685 53.27 7.16 5.62
C TYR A 685 52.74 6.63 6.96
N TYR A 686 53.51 6.75 8.06
CA TYR A 686 53.17 6.15 9.36
C TYR A 686 52.85 7.14 10.50
N ASN A 687 52.91 8.47 10.26
CA ASN A 687 52.83 9.48 11.34
C ASN A 687 51.73 10.55 11.20
N LEU A 688 50.65 10.25 10.48
CA LEU A 688 49.45 11.10 10.45
C LEU A 688 48.46 10.63 11.52
N PHE A 689 48.69 10.92 12.81
CA PHE A 689 47.63 11.08 13.82
C PHE A 689 48.23 11.53 15.17
N THR A 690 48.54 12.83 15.31
CA THR A 690 48.57 13.49 16.63
C THR A 690 48.02 14.91 16.52
N GLU A 691 46.98 15.21 17.32
CA GLU A 691 46.19 16.45 17.25
C GLU A 691 47.03 17.72 17.52
N THR A 692 48.16 17.61 18.24
CA THR A 692 49.08 18.71 18.56
C THR A 692 49.76 19.31 17.31
N ARG A 693 50.00 18.50 16.26
CA ARG A 693 50.64 18.98 15.03
C ARG A 693 49.65 19.65 14.06
N MET A 694 48.37 19.27 14.09
CA MET A 694 47.33 19.96 13.31
C MET A 694 47.06 21.37 13.83
N TYR A 695 47.07 21.58 15.14
CA TYR A 695 46.95 22.91 15.73
C TYR A 695 48.10 23.83 15.28
N GLN A 696 49.34 23.34 15.35
CA GLN A 696 50.52 24.08 14.89
C GLN A 696 50.46 24.41 13.39
N PHE A 697 50.02 23.45 12.56
CA PHE A 697 49.84 23.64 11.12
C PHE A 697 48.79 24.70 10.79
N LEU A 698 47.64 24.67 11.46
CA LEU A 698 46.58 25.67 11.26
C LEU A 698 46.98 27.06 11.76
N LEU A 699 47.76 27.15 12.85
CA LEU A 699 48.33 28.41 13.32
C LEU A 699 49.30 29.02 12.30
N GLN A 700 50.15 28.17 11.71
CA GLN A 700 51.17 28.57 10.74
C GLN A 700 50.52 29.06 9.43
N ILE A 701 49.50 28.38 8.93
CA ILE A 701 48.70 28.84 7.78
C ILE A 701 48.01 30.17 8.09
N SER A 702 47.45 30.32 9.29
CA SER A 702 46.77 31.55 9.70
C SER A 702 47.74 32.74 9.80
N GLN A 703 48.98 32.50 10.25
CA GLN A 703 50.06 33.49 10.28
C GLN A 703 50.51 33.90 8.88
N GLU A 704 50.72 32.96 7.97
CA GLU A 704 51.07 33.28 6.58
C GLU A 704 49.96 34.07 5.87
N TYR A 705 48.69 33.74 6.14
CA TYR A 705 47.54 34.43 5.55
C TYR A 705 47.36 35.85 6.10
N ALA A 706 47.53 36.05 7.41
CA ALA A 706 47.47 37.38 8.04
C ALA A 706 48.60 38.31 7.58
N THR A 707 49.79 37.74 7.32
CA THR A 707 50.95 38.48 6.81
C THR A 707 50.76 38.91 5.36
N LYS A 708 50.12 38.08 4.52
CA LYS A 708 49.76 38.42 3.14
C LYS A 708 48.66 39.48 3.01
N LEU A 709 47.80 39.62 4.03
CA LEU A 709 46.69 40.58 4.05
C LEU A 709 47.01 41.90 4.77
N GLY A 710 48.24 42.07 5.28
CA GLY A 710 48.71 43.32 5.88
C GLY A 710 48.02 43.73 7.19
N ASN A 711 47.32 42.82 7.87
CA ASN A 711 46.57 43.13 9.09
C ASN A 711 46.92 42.18 10.23
N THR A 712 48.01 42.49 10.93
CA THR A 712 48.58 41.66 12.01
C THR A 712 47.83 41.78 13.34
N SER A 713 46.82 42.66 13.45
CA SER A 713 46.02 42.88 14.67
C SER A 713 45.06 41.72 15.02
N ILE A 714 44.83 40.78 14.10
CA ILE A 714 43.83 39.69 14.25
C ILE A 714 44.43 38.41 14.87
N LEU A 715 45.76 38.29 14.87
CA LEU A 715 46.49 37.08 15.28
C LEU A 715 46.23 36.60 16.72
N PRO A 716 46.12 37.48 17.75
CA PRO A 716 45.83 37.04 19.11
C PRO A 716 44.44 36.39 19.24
N ASN A 717 43.48 36.81 18.42
CA ASN A 717 42.08 36.39 18.48
C ASN A 717 41.83 35.01 17.82
N ILE A 718 42.64 34.65 16.81
CA ILE A 718 42.57 33.33 16.13
C ILE A 718 43.19 32.23 17.01
N GLY A 719 44.32 32.53 17.67
CA GLY A 719 44.97 31.59 18.60
C GLY A 719 44.07 31.22 19.77
N GLN A 720 43.42 32.21 20.42
CA GLN A 720 42.46 31.96 21.51
C GLN A 720 41.25 31.15 21.05
N LYS A 721 40.67 31.43 19.87
CA LYS A 721 39.50 30.69 19.35
C LYS A 721 39.84 29.25 19.00
N LEU A 722 41.03 28.98 18.43
CA LEU A 722 41.47 27.61 18.15
C LEU A 722 41.76 26.83 19.44
N GLN A 723 42.35 27.47 20.46
CA GLN A 723 42.52 26.85 21.79
C GLN A 723 41.18 26.50 22.44
N ILE A 724 40.19 27.39 22.39
CA ILE A 724 38.85 27.13 22.93
C ILE A 724 38.15 26.01 22.16
N PHE A 725 38.30 25.96 20.83
CA PHE A 725 37.72 24.91 19.99
C PHE A 725 38.27 23.50 20.33
N PHE A 726 39.59 23.38 20.49
CA PHE A 726 40.22 22.11 20.88
C PHE A 726 39.96 21.75 22.36
N ALA A 727 39.86 22.75 23.26
CA ALA A 727 39.51 22.52 24.66
C ALA A 727 38.06 22.03 24.83
N LEU A 728 37.08 22.65 24.14
CA LEU A 728 35.69 22.22 24.15
C LEU A 728 35.52 20.82 23.55
N ARG A 729 36.21 20.52 22.44
CA ARG A 729 36.16 19.19 21.82
C ARG A 729 36.75 18.11 22.72
N ASN A 730 37.83 18.38 23.45
CA ASN A 730 38.39 17.45 24.43
C ASN A 730 37.48 17.27 25.66
N PHE A 731 36.79 18.32 26.10
CA PHE A 731 35.78 18.23 27.15
C PHE A 731 34.62 17.30 26.75
N PHE A 732 34.11 17.39 25.52
CA PHE A 732 33.08 16.48 24.99
C PHE A 732 33.58 15.05 24.79
N LYS A 733 34.84 14.85 24.36
CA LYS A 733 35.45 13.51 24.19
C LYS A 733 35.59 12.79 25.54
N ILE A 734 36.05 13.49 26.58
CA ILE A 734 36.19 12.95 27.95
C ILE A 734 34.82 12.63 28.55
N HIS A 735 33.80 13.47 28.33
CA HIS A 735 32.45 13.24 28.84
C HIS A 735 31.71 12.06 28.17
N ILE A 736 32.02 11.78 26.89
CA ILE A 736 31.52 10.61 26.17
C ILE A 736 32.24 9.33 26.64
N ILE A 737 33.56 9.38 26.84
CA ILE A 737 34.34 8.23 27.33
C ILE A 737 33.99 7.89 28.79
N SER A 738 33.70 8.88 29.64
CA SER A 738 33.30 8.60 31.03
C SER A 738 31.89 8.01 31.14
N LYS A 739 30.95 8.37 30.25
CA LYS A 739 29.60 7.77 30.19
C LYS A 739 29.62 6.34 29.63
N ILE A 740 30.54 6.03 28.71
CA ILE A 740 30.72 4.67 28.18
C ILE A 740 31.36 3.75 29.23
N ASN A 741 32.33 4.22 30.02
CA ASN A 741 32.96 3.42 31.08
C ASN A 741 32.04 3.13 32.28
N ILE A 742 31.10 4.01 32.62
CA ILE A 742 30.10 3.73 33.68
C ILE A 742 29.08 2.67 33.22
N GLY A 743 28.73 2.63 31.93
CA GLY A 743 27.87 1.59 31.36
C GLY A 743 28.52 0.20 31.35
N TYR A 744 29.82 0.12 31.09
CA TYR A 744 30.56 -1.14 31.08
C TYR A 744 30.76 -1.75 32.48
N HIS A 745 30.93 -0.93 33.52
CA HIS A 745 31.06 -1.42 34.90
C HIS A 745 29.74 -1.95 35.50
N ILE A 746 28.58 -1.47 35.04
CA ILE A 746 27.25 -1.97 35.48
C ILE A 746 26.91 -3.33 34.84
N ILE A 747 27.45 -3.62 33.65
CA ILE A 747 27.19 -4.88 32.94
C ILE A 747 28.07 -6.02 33.50
N ILE A 748 29.30 -5.73 33.92
CA ILE A 748 30.21 -6.73 34.51
C ILE A 748 29.76 -7.14 35.92
N PHE A 749 29.23 -6.21 36.73
CA PHE A 749 28.70 -6.53 38.08
C PHE A 749 27.39 -7.34 38.09
N ARG A 750 26.64 -7.39 36.97
CA ARG A 750 25.41 -8.20 36.86
C ARG A 750 25.66 -9.63 36.36
N GLN A 751 26.77 -9.89 35.67
CA GLN A 751 27.12 -11.24 35.19
C GLN A 751 27.87 -12.11 36.21
N GLU A 752 28.55 -11.51 37.21
CA GLU A 752 29.20 -12.29 38.29
C GLU A 752 28.25 -12.76 39.40
N LYS A 753 27.03 -12.20 39.51
CA LYS A 753 26.07 -12.60 40.55
C LYS A 753 25.18 -13.80 40.19
N HIS A 754 25.21 -14.26 38.93
CA HIS A 754 24.42 -15.41 38.45
C HIS A 754 25.21 -16.71 38.27
N ARG A 755 26.51 -16.74 38.58
CA ARG A 755 27.35 -17.95 38.54
C ARG A 755 27.60 -18.62 39.90
N ASN A 756 26.94 -18.18 40.98
CA ASN A 756 27.01 -18.81 42.31
C ASN A 756 25.64 -19.21 42.89
N LYS A 757 24.66 -19.54 42.04
CA LYS A 757 23.46 -20.30 42.40
C LYS A 757 22.98 -21.14 41.21
N LEU A 758 23.70 -22.25 40.97
CA LEU A 758 23.23 -23.54 40.46
C LEU A 758 24.37 -24.54 40.64
#